data_AF-A0A820CAQ8-F1
#
_entry.id   AF-A0A820CAQ8-F1
#
_cell.length_a   1.000
_cell.length_b   1.000
_cell.length_c   1.000
_cell.angle_alpha   90.00
_cell.angle_beta   90.00
_cell.angle_gamma   90.00
#
_symmetry.space_group_name_H-M   'P 1'
#
loop_
_entity.id
_entity.type
_entity.pdbx_description
1 polymer ?
#
loop_
_entity_poly.entity_id
_entity_poly.type
_entity_poly.pdbx_seq_one_letter_code
_entity_poly.pdbx_strand_id
1 'polypeptide(L)'
;LHYQGRKDHQIKLHGQRIELGEIERCLLNITSISACVVMKWKGDYLVAYVQSSHTNEEQLHQHCQSHLPPHMIPSIFIILEKLPLNQNGKIDRKQLPSPHFSSIHLTNTIELLLPTNDIEVSIHCIWCDILKQNQISIDTNIFTIGGHSLLMMQLFHRYKIEFHLELNSLSITRASFAQERIYLDEQIRFSSNKITMNNMYVIPLLYRISSMNDHVSITRLHHAFQSVIIKHNILRTALYVDTNGHIIQHCLDANTSLIGDIKSYGSTILDIHNDDDRHMNEIIAEILNQADLFDLSKGRVICFHILRHYHQSHDSISCENDDLLTENDHILISIHHAMFDGASASVFLRDLSLVYQSHDSLSMDKNALNYIDYSVHEHIMDMSLSHEFWHSQLEGYNLECSLSLPVDRQRSSTDQRSGVACIAEITFDNEICTSFLNYASSHHLTLFQLGLSIFYVFLFKLTHGQADLCISSINANRYRSELVNMIGMFVSTLPHRVELDPHWSFDEVVKYVQEKCLSILEHSHYPLQHILGDNQLNQSHVLFLETMFDFITVSKDIGHLSLNDTNLEQVPLEQAAEVAKFDFSLTFVYNPLSENKRLSCCFICSQDLFEKSTISQIAQRFQYMFEQVFQIKSSNILLVDTSSSINKLSFILPEEAEEMELVVFRRLESIVNEGMI
;
A
#
# COMPACT_ATOMS: atom_id res chain seq x y z
N LEU A 1 49.61 -3.66 0.17
CA LEU A 1 48.60 -4.57 -0.41
C LEU A 1 47.75 -5.11 0.74
N HIS A 2 46.65 -4.42 1.06
CA HIS A 2 45.63 -4.97 1.97
C HIS A 2 44.79 -5.97 1.17
N TYR A 3 44.64 -7.17 1.73
CA TYR A 3 43.84 -8.24 1.16
C TYR A 3 42.35 -7.84 1.18
N GLN A 4 41.85 -7.27 0.08
CA GLN A 4 40.42 -7.18 -0.18
C GLN A 4 39.94 -8.56 -0.65
N GLY A 5 39.22 -9.28 0.23
CA GLY A 5 38.49 -10.48 -0.15
C GLY A 5 37.46 -10.17 -1.24
N ARG A 6 37.38 -11.02 -2.27
CA ARG A 6 36.40 -10.89 -3.36
C ARG A 6 35.00 -11.38 -2.95
N LYS A 7 34.01 -10.59 -3.40
CA LYS A 7 32.64 -10.87 -3.89
C LYS A 7 31.69 -11.78 -3.11
N ASP A 8 30.61 -11.15 -2.66
CA ASP A 8 29.25 -11.64 -2.42
C ASP A 8 29.03 -12.67 -1.29
N HIS A 9 28.87 -12.14 -0.07
CA HIS A 9 28.13 -12.77 1.02
C HIS A 9 26.90 -11.93 1.42
N GLN A 10 26.27 -11.28 0.44
CA GLN A 10 24.97 -10.66 0.67
C GLN A 10 23.91 -11.74 0.80
N ILE A 11 23.13 -11.68 1.88
CA ILE A 11 21.98 -12.56 2.09
C ILE A 11 20.70 -11.73 2.10
N LYS A 12 19.57 -12.34 1.70
CA LYS A 12 18.25 -11.78 1.96
C LYS A 12 17.71 -12.34 3.28
N LEU A 13 17.28 -11.45 4.17
CA LEU A 13 16.71 -11.76 5.48
C LEU A 13 15.55 -10.79 5.72
N HIS A 14 14.34 -11.29 5.97
CA HIS A 14 13.13 -10.46 6.11
C HIS A 14 12.91 -9.46 4.94
N GLY A 15 13.27 -9.87 3.71
CA GLY A 15 13.14 -9.03 2.51
C GLY A 15 14.26 -8.01 2.30
N GLN A 16 15.15 -7.81 3.27
CA GLN A 16 16.26 -6.85 3.20
C GLN A 16 17.57 -7.55 2.78
N ARG A 17 18.44 -6.84 2.05
CA ARG A 17 19.78 -7.33 1.67
C ARG A 17 20.77 -6.94 2.77
N ILE A 18 21.38 -7.93 3.40
CA ILE A 18 22.34 -7.74 4.49
C ILE A 18 23.74 -8.15 4.03
N GLU A 19 24.72 -7.27 4.26
CA GLU A 19 26.15 -7.59 4.09
C GLU A 19 26.71 -8.23 5.35
N LEU A 20 26.87 -9.56 5.34
CA LEU A 20 27.44 -10.28 6.49
C LEU A 20 28.82 -9.76 6.92
N GLY A 21 29.61 -9.28 5.95
CA GLY A 21 30.93 -8.71 6.21
C GLY A 21 30.90 -7.38 6.96
N GLU A 22 29.78 -6.66 6.97
CA GLU A 22 29.61 -5.43 7.76
C GLU A 22 29.44 -5.77 9.25
N ILE A 23 28.63 -6.79 9.54
CA ILE A 23 28.43 -7.32 10.88
C ILE A 23 29.75 -7.88 11.43
N GLU A 24 30.48 -8.65 10.61
CA GLU A 24 31.81 -9.16 10.99
C GLU A 24 32.79 -8.03 11.31
N ARG A 25 32.81 -6.94 10.52
CA ARG A 25 33.67 -5.78 10.79
C ARG A 25 33.28 -5.06 12.09
N CYS A 26 31.99 -4.91 12.35
CA CYS A 26 31.49 -4.31 13.59
C CYS A 26 31.98 -5.08 14.82
N LEU A 27 31.86 -6.41 14.79
CA LEU A 27 32.33 -7.28 15.87
C LEU A 27 33.85 -7.23 16.02
N LEU A 28 34.60 -7.26 14.91
CA LEU A 28 36.07 -7.19 14.95
C LEU A 28 36.64 -5.87 15.51
N ASN A 29 35.82 -4.82 15.67
CA ASN A 29 36.25 -3.59 16.36
C ASN A 29 36.35 -3.75 17.90
N ILE A 30 35.79 -4.82 18.46
CA ILE A 30 35.94 -5.13 19.88
C ILE A 30 37.32 -5.76 20.11
N THR A 31 38.16 -5.11 20.93
CA THR A 31 39.56 -5.51 21.16
C THR A 31 39.75 -6.94 21.70
N SER A 32 38.75 -7.51 22.37
CA SER A 32 38.77 -8.87 22.90
C SER A 32 38.43 -9.94 21.85
N ILE A 33 38.05 -9.58 20.63
CA ILE A 33 37.65 -10.50 19.57
C ILE A 33 38.82 -10.70 18.60
N SER A 34 39.23 -11.95 18.43
CA SER A 34 40.39 -12.31 17.60
C SER A 34 40.00 -12.71 16.17
N ALA A 35 38.80 -13.24 15.98
CA ALA A 35 38.21 -13.58 14.69
C ALA A 35 36.70 -13.76 14.85
N CYS A 36 35.92 -13.51 13.80
CA CYS A 36 34.49 -13.84 13.79
C CYS A 36 34.02 -14.25 12.39
N VAL A 37 32.91 -14.99 12.34
CA VAL A 37 32.17 -15.29 11.11
C VAL A 37 30.69 -15.16 11.38
N VAL A 38 29.97 -14.48 10.49
CA VAL A 38 28.52 -14.34 10.55
C VAL A 38 27.91 -15.11 9.39
N MET A 39 26.83 -15.84 9.66
CA MET A 39 26.12 -16.60 8.64
C MET A 39 24.62 -16.68 8.90
N LYS A 40 23.86 -16.86 7.82
CA LYS A 40 22.45 -17.22 7.88
C LYS A 40 22.32 -18.67 8.36
N TRP A 41 21.46 -18.93 9.33
CA TRP A 41 21.10 -20.27 9.78
C TRP A 41 19.60 -20.53 9.61
N LYS A 42 19.23 -21.79 9.31
CA LYS A 42 17.88 -22.32 9.00
C LYS A 42 16.73 -21.34 9.28
N GLY A 43 16.03 -20.87 8.25
CA GLY A 43 15.04 -19.79 8.35
C GLY A 43 15.69 -18.43 8.05
N ASP A 44 15.18 -17.36 8.67
CA ASP A 44 15.67 -15.97 8.51
C ASP A 44 16.48 -15.51 9.75
N TYR A 45 17.31 -16.39 10.34
CA TYR A 45 18.15 -16.06 11.50
C TYR A 45 19.60 -15.73 11.13
N LEU A 46 20.18 -14.73 11.79
CA LEU A 46 21.61 -14.41 11.75
C LEU A 46 22.34 -15.02 12.96
N VAL A 47 23.43 -15.75 12.71
CA VAL A 47 24.27 -16.35 13.76
C VAL A 47 25.70 -15.86 13.60
N ALA A 48 26.27 -15.32 14.69
CA ALA A 48 27.64 -14.83 14.76
C ALA A 48 28.51 -15.76 15.62
N TYR A 49 29.54 -16.35 15.01
CA TYR A 49 30.54 -17.15 15.72
C TYR A 49 31.75 -16.26 16.02
N VAL A 50 32.10 -16.13 17.29
CA VAL A 50 33.09 -15.19 17.78
C VAL A 50 34.21 -15.93 18.50
N GLN A 51 35.44 -15.69 18.13
CA GLN A 51 36.61 -16.22 18.82
C GLN A 51 37.09 -15.23 19.88
N SER A 52 36.75 -15.49 21.15
CA SER A 52 37.15 -14.65 22.29
C SER A 52 37.23 -15.48 23.57
N SER A 53 38.05 -14.99 24.52
CA SER A 53 38.19 -15.53 25.87
C SER A 53 37.75 -14.55 26.98
N HIS A 54 37.31 -13.34 26.61
CA HIS A 54 37.06 -12.24 27.56
C HIS A 54 35.76 -11.47 27.26
N THR A 55 34.78 -12.10 26.61
CA THR A 55 33.53 -11.46 26.19
C THR A 55 32.34 -12.38 26.45
N ASN A 56 31.15 -11.80 26.62
CA ASN A 56 29.88 -12.50 26.74
C ASN A 56 28.88 -12.03 25.65
N GLU A 57 27.78 -12.74 25.48
CA GLU A 57 26.79 -12.45 24.42
C GLU A 57 26.13 -11.08 24.59
N GLU A 58 25.86 -10.65 25.83
CA GLU A 58 25.22 -9.36 26.13
C GLU A 58 26.08 -8.17 25.66
N GLN A 59 27.40 -8.24 25.88
CA GLN A 59 28.35 -7.22 25.40
C GLN A 59 28.41 -7.17 23.86
N LEU A 60 28.38 -8.33 23.21
CA LEU A 60 28.36 -8.42 21.74
C LEU A 60 27.09 -7.79 21.17
N HIS A 61 25.95 -8.10 21.80
CA HIS A 61 24.65 -7.59 21.39
C HIS A 61 24.55 -6.08 21.57
N GLN A 62 24.93 -5.53 22.74
CA GLN A 62 24.93 -4.08 22.98
C GLN A 62 25.87 -3.31 22.04
N HIS A 63 27.04 -3.90 21.73
CA HIS A 63 27.97 -3.30 20.77
C HIS A 63 27.39 -3.28 19.35
N CYS A 64 26.74 -4.37 18.92
CA CYS A 64 26.03 -4.38 17.64
C CYS A 64 24.86 -3.38 17.62
N GLN A 65 24.06 -3.29 18.68
CA GLN A 65 22.94 -2.33 18.76
C GLN A 65 23.36 -0.87 18.63
N SER A 66 24.55 -0.53 19.13
CA SER A 66 25.07 0.85 19.06
C SER A 66 25.70 1.21 17.71
N HIS A 67 25.97 0.24 16.84
CA HIS A 67 26.75 0.44 15.61
C HIS A 67 26.10 -0.12 14.34
N LEU A 68 25.03 -0.92 14.46
CA LEU A 68 24.34 -1.56 13.35
C LEU A 68 22.81 -1.33 13.45
N PRO A 69 22.11 -1.24 12.31
CA PRO A 69 20.65 -1.25 12.28
C PRO A 69 20.06 -2.53 12.89
N PRO A 70 18.84 -2.49 13.47
CA PRO A 70 18.24 -3.63 14.17
C PRO A 70 18.20 -4.95 13.39
N HIS A 71 17.96 -4.87 12.07
CA HIS A 71 17.86 -6.04 11.19
C HIS A 71 19.22 -6.70 10.88
N MET A 72 20.33 -6.01 11.11
CA MET A 72 21.69 -6.54 10.93
C MET A 72 22.27 -7.16 12.21
N ILE A 73 21.57 -7.05 13.33
CA ILE A 73 22.04 -7.58 14.61
C ILE A 73 21.86 -9.10 14.61
N PRO A 74 22.95 -9.88 14.85
CA PRO A 74 22.83 -11.32 14.97
C PRO A 74 21.86 -11.72 16.07
N SER A 75 20.94 -12.62 15.72
CA SER A 75 19.97 -13.19 16.66
C SER A 75 20.62 -14.15 17.65
N ILE A 76 21.79 -14.70 17.32
CA ILE A 76 22.53 -15.66 18.15
C ILE A 76 24.03 -15.35 18.07
N PHE A 77 24.70 -15.33 19.22
CA PHE A 77 26.15 -15.28 19.33
C PHE A 77 26.68 -16.62 19.86
N ILE A 78 27.74 -17.16 19.26
CA ILE A 78 28.39 -18.39 19.72
C ILE A 78 29.86 -18.08 19.95
N ILE A 79 30.28 -18.09 21.21
CA ILE A 79 31.65 -17.78 21.61
C ILE A 79 32.47 -19.07 21.64
N LEU A 80 33.57 -19.09 20.90
CA LEU A 80 34.47 -20.25 20.78
C LEU A 80 35.88 -19.85 21.22
N GLU A 81 36.59 -20.77 21.88
CA GLU A 81 38.03 -20.58 22.15
C GLU A 81 38.84 -20.54 20.84
N LYS A 82 38.40 -21.29 19.82
CA LYS A 82 39.04 -21.33 18.52
C LYS A 82 38.05 -21.69 17.40
N LEU A 83 38.06 -20.92 16.31
CA LEU A 83 37.29 -21.23 15.12
C LEU A 83 37.90 -22.41 14.35
N PRO A 84 37.10 -23.37 13.85
CA PRO A 84 37.60 -24.49 13.07
C PRO A 84 38.17 -23.98 11.74
N LEU A 85 39.35 -24.46 11.36
CA LEU A 85 40.03 -24.11 10.12
C LEU A 85 40.11 -25.33 9.21
N ASN A 86 39.96 -25.12 7.90
CA ASN A 86 40.19 -26.14 6.88
C ASN A 86 41.69 -26.31 6.57
N GLN A 87 42.03 -27.28 5.73
CA GLN A 87 43.41 -27.59 5.33
C GLN A 87 44.16 -26.40 4.68
N ASN A 88 43.44 -25.37 4.22
CA ASN A 88 44.00 -24.17 3.61
C ASN A 88 44.10 -22.98 4.60
N GLY A 89 43.88 -23.20 5.90
CA GLY A 89 43.96 -22.16 6.93
C GLY A 89 42.80 -21.15 6.91
N LYS A 90 41.71 -21.42 6.18
CA LYS A 90 40.47 -20.61 6.20
C LYS A 90 39.45 -21.24 7.14
N ILE A 91 38.52 -20.44 7.64
CA ILE A 91 37.45 -20.91 8.54
C ILE A 91 36.58 -21.96 7.85
N ASP A 92 36.47 -23.13 8.46
CA ASP A 92 35.65 -24.24 7.97
C ASP A 92 34.21 -24.11 8.48
N ARG A 93 33.38 -23.42 7.69
CA ARG A 93 31.97 -23.19 8.00
C ARG A 93 31.15 -24.46 8.18
N LYS A 94 31.59 -25.61 7.64
CA LYS A 94 30.88 -26.90 7.79
C LYS A 94 31.14 -27.58 9.13
N GLN A 95 32.21 -27.21 9.81
CA GLN A 95 32.58 -27.73 11.13
C GLN A 95 32.20 -26.80 12.28
N LEU A 96 31.51 -25.68 11.98
CA LEU A 96 30.97 -24.82 13.02
C LEU A 96 29.90 -25.59 13.81
N PRO A 97 29.89 -25.45 15.15
CA PRO A 97 28.88 -26.12 15.98
C PRO A 97 27.50 -25.63 15.57
N SER A 98 26.53 -26.55 15.53
CA SER A 98 25.16 -26.16 15.22
C SER A 98 24.61 -25.25 16.32
N PRO A 99 23.97 -24.11 15.98
CA PRO A 99 23.31 -23.27 16.97
C PRO A 99 22.18 -24.07 17.58
N HIS A 100 22.29 -24.31 18.88
CA HIS A 100 21.23 -24.95 19.65
C HIS A 100 20.24 -23.88 20.08
N PHE A 101 19.07 -23.84 19.44
CA PHE A 101 17.94 -22.98 19.83
C PHE A 101 17.43 -23.27 21.25
N SER A 102 17.87 -24.39 21.84
CA SER A 102 17.57 -24.85 23.19
C SER A 102 18.73 -24.67 24.18
N SER A 103 19.82 -23.98 23.83
CA SER A 103 21.03 -23.90 24.68
C SER A 103 21.59 -22.50 24.90
N ILE A 104 20.76 -21.46 24.82
CA ILE A 104 21.15 -20.08 25.18
C ILE A 104 21.34 -19.93 26.72
N HIS A 105 20.99 -20.93 27.53
CA HIS A 105 21.35 -20.97 28.96
C HIS A 105 21.70 -22.38 29.45
N LEU A 106 22.98 -22.78 29.36
CA LEU A 106 23.52 -23.88 30.16
C LEU A 106 24.88 -23.56 30.81
N THR A 107 25.17 -22.28 31.03
CA THR A 107 26.29 -21.87 31.92
C THR A 107 25.87 -21.02 33.11
N ASN A 108 24.57 -20.79 33.31
CA ASN A 108 24.04 -20.44 34.62
C ASN A 108 22.81 -21.32 34.86
N THR A 109 22.88 -22.16 35.89
CA THR A 109 21.72 -22.79 36.53
C THR A 109 20.78 -21.69 37.04
N ILE A 110 19.94 -21.16 36.15
CA ILE A 110 18.68 -20.53 36.54
C ILE A 110 17.69 -21.69 36.53
N GLU A 111 17.16 -22.06 37.70
CA GLU A 111 16.15 -23.11 37.80
C GLU A 111 15.00 -22.80 36.84
N LEU A 112 14.64 -23.78 36.00
CA LEU A 112 13.51 -23.65 35.09
C LEU A 112 12.24 -23.60 35.95
N LEU A 113 11.67 -22.40 36.11
CA LEU A 113 10.50 -22.17 36.94
C LEU A 113 9.28 -22.69 36.19
N LEU A 114 8.73 -23.79 36.71
CA LEU A 114 7.53 -24.41 36.15
C LEU A 114 6.28 -23.66 36.60
N PRO A 115 5.21 -23.67 35.80
CA PRO A 115 3.92 -23.14 36.20
C PRO A 115 3.46 -23.70 37.54
N THR A 116 3.07 -22.81 38.46
CA THR A 116 2.71 -23.15 39.84
C THR A 116 1.21 -23.10 40.13
N ASN A 117 0.43 -22.46 39.25
CA ASN A 117 -1.02 -22.34 39.35
C ASN A 117 -1.70 -22.57 37.99
N ASP A 118 -3.02 -22.80 38.02
CA ASP A 118 -3.80 -23.15 36.83
C ASP A 118 -3.72 -22.09 35.73
N ILE A 119 -3.63 -20.80 36.09
CA ILE A 119 -3.50 -19.69 35.13
C ILE A 119 -2.13 -19.76 34.44
N GLU A 120 -1.05 -19.94 35.19
CA GLU A 120 0.31 -20.11 34.66
C GLU A 120 0.40 -21.35 33.77
N VAL A 121 -0.30 -22.45 34.11
CA VAL A 121 -0.34 -23.66 33.28
C VAL A 121 -1.02 -23.37 31.94
N SER A 122 -2.18 -22.71 31.95
CA SER A 122 -2.86 -22.30 30.72
C SER A 122 -2.03 -21.32 29.88
N ILE A 123 -1.40 -20.30 30.50
CA ILE A 123 -0.49 -19.38 29.80
C ILE A 123 0.68 -20.14 29.17
N HIS A 124 1.30 -21.04 29.93
CA HIS A 124 2.44 -21.86 29.47
C HIS A 124 2.06 -22.75 28.28
N CYS A 125 0.91 -23.44 28.34
CA CYS A 125 0.41 -24.22 27.21
C CYS A 125 0.21 -23.37 25.95
N ILE A 126 -0.41 -22.20 26.09
CA ILE A 126 -0.61 -21.26 24.99
C ILE A 126 0.73 -20.80 24.38
N TRP A 127 1.72 -20.50 25.23
CA TRP A 127 3.06 -20.09 24.78
C TRP A 127 3.77 -21.22 24.05
N CYS A 128 3.78 -22.43 24.62
CA CYS A 128 4.37 -23.62 24.00
C CYS A 128 3.74 -23.92 22.62
N ASP A 129 2.42 -23.80 22.50
CA ASP A 129 1.68 -24.02 21.27
C ASP A 129 2.00 -23.00 20.18
N ILE A 130 2.07 -21.72 20.55
CA ILE A 130 2.31 -20.61 19.62
C ILE A 130 3.78 -20.57 19.19
N LEU A 131 4.70 -20.72 20.14
CA LEU A 131 6.15 -20.66 19.90
C LEU A 131 6.73 -22.00 19.40
N LYS A 132 5.91 -23.06 19.34
CA LYS A 132 6.30 -24.42 18.95
C LYS A 132 7.48 -24.95 19.78
N GLN A 133 7.46 -24.69 21.09
CA GLN A 133 8.47 -25.14 22.04
C GLN A 133 7.90 -26.11 23.08
N ASN A 134 8.70 -27.08 23.50
CA ASN A 134 8.25 -28.13 24.43
C ASN A 134 8.13 -27.64 25.88
N GLN A 135 8.90 -26.63 26.30
CA GLN A 135 8.93 -26.15 27.68
C GLN A 135 9.48 -24.72 27.73
N ILE A 136 8.76 -23.81 28.40
CA ILE A 136 9.13 -22.40 28.58
C ILE A 136 9.06 -22.05 30.08
N SER A 137 10.12 -21.45 30.64
CA SER A 137 10.12 -21.00 32.04
C SER A 137 9.13 -19.83 32.24
N ILE A 138 8.47 -19.73 33.39
CA ILE A 138 7.46 -18.66 33.60
C ILE A 138 8.06 -17.24 33.61
N ASP A 139 9.35 -17.08 33.88
CA ASP A 139 10.10 -15.83 33.86
C ASP A 139 10.71 -15.51 32.48
N THR A 140 10.42 -16.33 31.46
CA THR A 140 10.98 -16.15 30.13
C THR A 140 10.47 -14.87 29.48
N ASN A 141 11.39 -14.02 29.03
CA ASN A 141 11.04 -12.92 28.16
C ASN A 141 10.72 -13.46 26.76
N ILE A 142 9.50 -13.24 26.29
CA ILE A 142 9.04 -13.78 25.01
C ILE A 142 9.88 -13.29 23.81
N PHE A 143 10.37 -12.06 23.85
CA PHE A 143 11.19 -11.49 22.77
C PHE A 143 12.55 -12.18 22.67
N THR A 144 13.05 -12.75 23.77
CA THR A 144 14.32 -13.50 23.79
C THR A 144 14.22 -14.91 23.20
N ILE A 145 13.00 -15.44 23.03
CA ILE A 145 12.74 -16.76 22.45
C ILE A 145 12.09 -16.69 21.05
N GLY A 146 12.25 -15.57 20.36
CA GLY A 146 11.72 -15.35 19.00
C GLY A 146 10.32 -14.76 18.95
N GLY A 147 9.79 -14.28 20.08
CA GLY A 147 8.58 -13.48 20.15
C GLY A 147 8.66 -12.22 19.31
N HIS A 148 7.65 -12.00 18.48
CA HIS A 148 7.47 -10.79 17.68
C HIS A 148 6.01 -10.35 17.73
N SER A 149 5.69 -9.18 17.17
CA SER A 149 4.37 -8.56 17.31
C SER A 149 3.20 -9.45 16.84
N LEU A 150 3.40 -10.30 15.82
CA LEU A 150 2.40 -11.33 15.45
C LEU A 150 2.20 -12.40 16.54
N LEU A 151 3.28 -12.93 17.12
CA LEU A 151 3.16 -13.91 18.20
C LEU A 151 2.48 -13.29 19.42
N MET A 152 2.78 -12.02 19.72
CA MET A 152 2.08 -11.26 20.77
C MET A 152 0.59 -11.15 20.47
N MET A 153 0.20 -10.85 19.23
CA MET A 153 -1.20 -10.79 18.83
C MET A 153 -1.91 -12.14 18.92
N GLN A 154 -1.27 -13.21 18.45
CA GLN A 154 -1.80 -14.57 18.59
C GLN A 154 -1.95 -14.98 20.05
N LEU A 155 -1.01 -14.57 20.91
CA LEU A 155 -1.07 -14.81 22.35
C LEU A 155 -2.21 -14.04 23.01
N PHE A 156 -2.32 -12.73 22.76
CA PHE A 156 -3.43 -11.93 23.28
C PHE A 156 -4.78 -12.49 22.86
N HIS A 157 -4.90 -12.94 21.61
CA HIS A 157 -6.10 -13.60 21.11
C HIS A 157 -6.38 -14.93 21.84
N ARG A 158 -5.38 -15.81 21.95
CA ARG A 158 -5.48 -17.10 22.65
C ARG A 158 -5.81 -16.93 24.13
N TYR A 159 -5.20 -15.97 24.81
CA TYR A 159 -5.51 -15.65 26.20
C TYR A 159 -6.97 -15.26 26.40
N LYS A 160 -7.52 -14.45 25.50
CA LYS A 160 -8.93 -14.05 25.59
C LYS A 160 -9.88 -15.24 25.43
N ILE A 161 -9.58 -16.15 24.51
CA ILE A 161 -10.37 -17.38 24.31
C ILE A 161 -10.28 -18.27 25.55
N GLU A 162 -9.06 -18.58 26.01
CA GLU A 162 -8.78 -19.54 27.09
C GLU A 162 -9.30 -19.05 28.45
N PHE A 163 -9.08 -17.78 28.78
CA PHE A 163 -9.46 -17.21 30.08
C PHE A 163 -10.90 -16.67 30.10
N HIS A 164 -11.67 -16.90 29.03
CA HIS A 164 -13.04 -16.38 28.88
C HIS A 164 -13.17 -14.89 29.20
N LEU A 165 -12.10 -14.12 28.96
CA LEU A 165 -12.14 -12.65 29.03
C LEU A 165 -13.17 -12.23 27.99
N GLU A 166 -14.28 -11.64 28.45
CA GLU A 166 -15.54 -11.48 27.70
C GLU A 166 -15.35 -11.41 26.18
N LEU A 167 -15.53 -12.52 25.46
CA LEU A 167 -15.42 -12.57 24.00
C LEU A 167 -16.46 -11.68 23.30
N ASN A 168 -17.52 -11.29 24.02
CA ASN A 168 -18.50 -10.29 23.58
C ASN A 168 -17.91 -8.87 23.48
N SER A 169 -16.75 -8.59 24.09
CA SER A 169 -16.12 -7.27 24.08
C SER A 169 -15.18 -7.03 22.88
N LEU A 170 -15.01 -8.02 21.99
CA LEU A 170 -14.17 -7.94 20.78
C LEU A 170 -14.99 -7.72 19.51
N SER A 171 -16.29 -8.04 19.50
CA SER A 171 -17.12 -7.68 18.36
C SER A 171 -17.22 -6.17 18.24
N ILE A 172 -17.21 -5.44 19.37
CA ILE A 172 -17.30 -3.98 19.44
C ILE A 172 -15.96 -3.40 19.87
N THR A 173 -15.26 -2.71 18.98
CA THR A 173 -13.96 -2.09 19.26
C THR A 173 -13.85 -0.74 18.56
N ARG A 174 -12.79 0.03 18.83
CA ARG A 174 -12.50 1.23 18.06
C ARG A 174 -12.17 0.85 16.61
N ALA A 175 -12.64 1.63 15.65
CA ALA A 175 -12.29 1.47 14.24
C ALA A 175 -10.77 1.66 14.02
N SER A 176 -10.21 1.08 12.96
CA SER A 176 -8.83 1.39 12.57
C SER A 176 -8.70 2.87 12.19
N PHE A 177 -7.50 3.44 12.26
CA PHE A 177 -7.32 4.84 11.86
C PHE A 177 -7.69 5.07 10.39
N ALA A 178 -7.47 4.09 9.51
CA ALA A 178 -7.88 4.20 8.12
C ALA A 178 -9.42 4.24 7.95
N GLN A 179 -10.15 3.42 8.71
CA GLN A 179 -11.62 3.46 8.76
C GLN A 179 -12.13 4.80 9.30
N GLU A 180 -11.54 5.29 10.40
CA GLU A 180 -11.89 6.57 11.00
C GLU A 180 -11.77 7.70 9.99
N ARG A 181 -10.66 7.73 9.23
CA ARG A 181 -10.42 8.73 8.19
C ARG A 181 -11.51 8.70 7.13
N ILE A 182 -11.77 7.53 6.52
CA ILE A 182 -12.77 7.41 5.45
C ILE A 182 -14.15 7.83 5.94
N TYR A 183 -14.55 7.35 7.13
CA TYR A 183 -15.85 7.66 7.71
C TYR A 183 -15.98 9.16 8.02
N LEU A 184 -14.96 9.82 8.59
CA LEU A 184 -14.99 11.26 8.86
C LEU A 184 -15.00 12.09 7.57
N ASP A 185 -14.18 11.70 6.58
CA ASP A 185 -14.08 12.40 5.30
C ASP A 185 -15.43 12.39 4.56
N GLU A 186 -16.12 11.24 4.60
CA GLU A 186 -17.49 11.05 4.11
C GLU A 186 -18.48 12.02 4.80
N GLN A 187 -18.45 12.09 6.13
CA GLN A 187 -19.38 12.93 6.92
C GLN A 187 -19.10 14.42 6.80
N ILE A 188 -17.84 14.83 6.61
CA ILE A 188 -17.45 16.24 6.57
C ILE A 188 -17.58 16.81 5.16
N ARG A 189 -16.94 16.19 4.16
CA ARG A 189 -16.79 16.79 2.82
C ARG A 189 -17.99 16.61 1.90
N PHE A 190 -18.82 15.58 2.15
CA PHE A 190 -19.88 15.18 1.21
C PHE A 190 -21.25 14.99 1.85
N SER A 191 -21.44 15.45 3.10
CA SER A 191 -22.72 15.35 3.82
C SER A 191 -23.93 15.86 3.03
N SER A 192 -23.74 16.83 2.13
CA SER A 192 -24.80 17.40 1.29
C SER A 192 -24.88 16.81 -0.12
N ASN A 193 -23.94 15.97 -0.56
CA ASN A 193 -23.91 15.41 -1.92
C ASN A 193 -23.56 13.91 -1.93
N LYS A 194 -24.58 13.09 -1.72
CA LYS A 194 -24.47 11.62 -1.67
C LYS A 194 -24.00 10.97 -2.97
N ILE A 195 -24.26 11.60 -4.12
CA ILE A 195 -23.80 11.09 -5.43
C ILE A 195 -22.28 11.18 -5.51
N THR A 196 -21.71 12.35 -5.23
CA THR A 196 -20.26 12.54 -5.18
C THR A 196 -19.62 11.64 -4.12
N MET A 197 -20.26 11.50 -2.95
CA MET A 197 -19.84 10.59 -1.89
C MET A 197 -19.71 9.14 -2.38
N ASN A 198 -20.74 8.60 -3.03
CA ASN A 198 -20.71 7.24 -3.53
C ASN A 198 -19.62 7.07 -4.60
N ASN A 199 -19.49 8.01 -5.53
CA ASN A 199 -18.41 7.95 -6.53
C ASN A 199 -17.00 7.98 -5.91
N MET A 200 -16.82 8.48 -4.68
CA MET A 200 -15.52 8.48 -3.98
C MET A 200 -15.21 7.22 -3.19
N TYR A 201 -16.22 6.65 -2.52
CA TYR A 201 -16.02 5.59 -1.51
C TYR A 201 -16.71 4.27 -1.85
N VAL A 202 -17.34 4.16 -3.02
CA VAL A 202 -17.76 2.86 -3.54
C VAL A 202 -16.66 2.30 -4.42
N ILE A 203 -16.34 1.03 -4.20
CA ILE A 203 -15.46 0.24 -5.07
C ILE A 203 -16.36 -0.68 -5.90
N PRO A 204 -16.69 -0.30 -7.13
CA PRO A 204 -17.47 -1.13 -8.03
C PRO A 204 -16.57 -2.11 -8.80
N LEU A 205 -16.96 -3.37 -8.85
CA LEU A 205 -16.34 -4.42 -9.66
C LEU A 205 -17.40 -4.97 -10.60
N LEU A 206 -17.29 -4.66 -11.89
CA LEU A 206 -18.19 -5.14 -12.93
C LEU A 206 -17.53 -6.29 -13.70
N TYR A 207 -18.23 -7.40 -13.84
CA TYR A 207 -17.77 -8.60 -14.54
C TYR A 207 -18.77 -9.09 -15.57
N ARG A 208 -18.27 -9.66 -16.66
CA ARG A 208 -19.04 -10.36 -17.70
C ARG A 208 -18.38 -11.69 -18.02
N ILE A 209 -19.16 -12.70 -18.42
CA ILE A 209 -18.61 -13.99 -18.86
C ILE A 209 -17.90 -13.81 -20.21
N SER A 210 -16.67 -14.34 -20.35
CA SER A 210 -15.83 -14.11 -21.53
C SER A 210 -16.24 -14.95 -22.76
N SER A 211 -16.85 -16.11 -22.54
CA SER A 211 -17.12 -17.12 -23.57
C SER A 211 -18.62 -17.38 -23.72
N MET A 212 -19.08 -17.46 -24.97
CA MET A 212 -20.50 -17.66 -25.35
C MET A 212 -21.07 -19.05 -24.99
N ASN A 213 -20.21 -20.02 -24.66
CA ASN A 213 -20.63 -21.38 -24.30
C ASN A 213 -20.53 -21.64 -22.79
N ASP A 214 -20.06 -20.66 -22.03
CA ASP A 214 -19.81 -20.82 -20.61
C ASP A 214 -21.01 -20.30 -19.82
N HIS A 215 -21.32 -20.97 -18.72
CA HIS A 215 -22.43 -20.60 -17.85
C HIS A 215 -21.98 -20.54 -16.39
N VAL A 216 -22.60 -19.65 -15.63
CA VAL A 216 -22.37 -19.53 -14.18
C VAL A 216 -23.70 -19.73 -13.45
N SER A 217 -23.75 -20.62 -12.47
CA SER A 217 -24.93 -20.83 -11.64
C SER A 217 -25.05 -19.71 -10.61
N ILE A 218 -26.18 -19.01 -10.64
CA ILE A 218 -26.56 -17.95 -9.69
C ILE A 218 -26.62 -18.52 -8.28
N THR A 219 -27.25 -19.68 -8.08
CA THR A 219 -27.35 -20.33 -6.77
C THR A 219 -25.98 -20.62 -6.18
N ARG A 220 -25.04 -21.17 -6.96
CA ARG A 220 -23.67 -21.41 -6.51
C ARG A 220 -22.92 -20.12 -6.22
N LEU A 221 -23.13 -19.10 -7.05
CA LEU A 221 -22.52 -17.79 -6.86
C LEU A 221 -23.00 -17.13 -5.57
N HIS A 222 -24.30 -17.17 -5.30
CA HIS A 222 -24.91 -16.68 -4.06
C HIS A 222 -24.32 -17.37 -2.83
N HIS A 223 -24.20 -18.70 -2.86
CA HIS A 223 -23.55 -19.46 -1.78
C HIS A 223 -22.09 -19.03 -1.59
N ALA A 224 -21.36 -18.81 -2.68
CA ALA A 224 -19.97 -18.33 -2.62
C ALA A 224 -19.86 -16.95 -1.96
N PHE A 225 -20.71 -15.99 -2.33
CA PHE A 225 -20.76 -14.68 -1.68
C PHE A 225 -21.08 -14.79 -0.18
N GLN A 226 -22.10 -15.57 0.19
CA GLN A 226 -22.46 -15.78 1.60
C GLN A 226 -21.28 -16.36 2.40
N SER A 227 -20.62 -17.38 1.87
CA SER A 227 -19.47 -17.99 2.55
C SER A 227 -18.30 -17.01 2.74
N VAL A 228 -18.01 -16.19 1.72
CA VAL A 228 -16.95 -15.17 1.81
C VAL A 228 -17.30 -14.10 2.85
N ILE A 229 -18.55 -13.61 2.88
CA ILE A 229 -19.02 -12.62 3.87
C ILE A 229 -18.96 -13.20 5.30
N ILE A 230 -19.33 -14.47 5.47
CA ILE A 230 -19.27 -15.13 6.78
C ILE A 230 -17.82 -15.25 7.28
N LYS A 231 -16.91 -15.69 6.39
CA LYS A 231 -15.48 -15.85 6.70
C LYS A 231 -14.83 -14.52 7.08
N HIS A 232 -15.00 -13.49 6.24
CA HIS A 232 -14.31 -12.22 6.38
C HIS A 232 -15.14 -11.25 7.21
N ASN A 233 -14.83 -11.19 8.51
CA ASN A 233 -15.60 -10.43 9.49
C ASN A 233 -15.84 -8.96 9.12
N ILE A 234 -14.90 -8.33 8.42
CA ILE A 234 -14.99 -6.94 7.97
C ILE A 234 -16.17 -6.69 7.02
N LEU A 235 -16.57 -7.68 6.22
CA LEU A 235 -17.70 -7.59 5.29
C LEU A 235 -19.08 -7.66 5.98
N ARG A 236 -19.09 -7.90 7.29
CA ARG A 236 -20.26 -7.91 8.17
C ARG A 236 -20.05 -7.04 9.42
N THR A 237 -19.20 -6.02 9.29
CA THR A 237 -18.88 -5.09 10.38
C THR A 237 -19.63 -3.77 10.20
N ALA A 238 -20.35 -3.36 11.23
CA ALA A 238 -21.01 -2.08 11.30
C ALA A 238 -20.06 -0.99 11.81
N LEU A 239 -20.21 0.26 11.35
CA LEU A 239 -19.52 1.43 11.88
C LEU A 239 -20.54 2.45 12.38
N TYR A 240 -20.30 2.99 13.57
CA TYR A 240 -21.11 4.08 14.14
C TYR A 240 -20.29 4.88 15.14
N VAL A 241 -20.78 6.07 15.48
CA VAL A 241 -20.13 6.97 16.44
C VAL A 241 -20.70 6.69 17.84
N ASP A 242 -19.83 6.51 18.84
CA ASP A 242 -20.24 6.38 20.24
C ASP A 242 -20.59 7.74 20.87
N THR A 243 -21.00 7.73 22.13
CA THR A 243 -21.33 8.96 22.88
C THR A 243 -20.14 9.90 23.10
N ASN A 244 -18.91 9.41 22.95
CA ASN A 244 -17.68 10.17 23.13
C ASN A 244 -17.12 10.70 21.81
N GLY A 245 -17.78 10.43 20.68
CA GLY A 245 -17.32 10.83 19.35
C GLY A 245 -16.32 9.87 18.70
N HIS A 246 -16.02 8.72 19.32
CA HIS A 246 -15.18 7.70 18.70
C HIS A 246 -15.97 6.90 17.68
N ILE A 247 -15.31 6.52 16.59
CA ILE A 247 -15.90 5.62 15.61
C ILE A 247 -15.63 4.19 16.07
N ILE A 248 -16.72 3.47 16.30
CA ILE A 248 -16.74 2.12 16.81
C ILE A 248 -17.10 1.19 15.67
N GLN A 249 -16.38 0.09 15.58
CA GLN A 249 -16.68 -1.03 14.70
C GLN A 249 -17.35 -2.15 15.49
N HIS A 250 -18.44 -2.68 14.95
CA HIS A 250 -19.20 -3.79 15.53
C HIS A 250 -19.38 -4.93 14.53
N CYS A 251 -18.67 -6.03 14.75
CA CYS A 251 -18.80 -7.24 13.95
C CYS A 251 -20.06 -8.03 14.30
N LEU A 252 -20.97 -8.13 13.32
CA LEU A 252 -22.23 -8.82 13.48
C LEU A 252 -22.04 -10.33 13.41
N ASP A 253 -22.72 -11.10 14.26
CA ASP A 253 -22.65 -12.56 14.26
C ASP A 253 -23.08 -13.13 12.90
N ALA A 254 -22.36 -14.14 12.41
CA ALA A 254 -22.61 -14.84 11.16
C ALA A 254 -24.04 -15.43 11.08
N ASN A 255 -24.66 -15.74 12.22
CA ASN A 255 -26.00 -16.31 12.30
C ASN A 255 -27.12 -15.25 12.34
N THR A 256 -26.81 -13.96 12.25
CA THR A 256 -27.82 -12.90 12.25
C THR A 256 -28.72 -13.00 11.00
N SER A 257 -30.01 -12.67 11.14
CA SER A 257 -31.00 -12.76 10.05
C SER A 257 -30.67 -11.89 8.83
N LEU A 258 -29.80 -10.88 9.00
CA LEU A 258 -29.24 -10.09 7.91
C LEU A 258 -28.36 -10.97 6.99
N ILE A 259 -27.54 -11.87 7.53
CA ILE A 259 -26.63 -12.72 6.73
C ILE A 259 -27.36 -13.90 6.07
N GLY A 260 -28.44 -14.39 6.71
CA GLY A 260 -29.23 -15.50 6.20
C GLY A 260 -30.02 -15.20 4.91
N ASP A 261 -30.32 -13.92 4.64
CA ASP A 261 -30.99 -13.51 3.40
C ASP A 261 -30.05 -12.61 2.58
N ILE A 262 -29.42 -13.19 1.55
CA ILE A 262 -28.53 -12.47 0.63
C ILE A 262 -29.24 -11.28 -0.05
N LYS A 263 -30.58 -11.29 -0.12
CA LYS A 263 -31.38 -10.15 -0.61
C LYS A 263 -31.22 -8.91 0.28
N SER A 264 -30.89 -9.07 1.56
CA SER A 264 -30.63 -7.95 2.46
C SER A 264 -29.29 -7.22 2.17
N TYR A 265 -28.37 -7.90 1.47
CA TYR A 265 -27.16 -7.32 0.89
C TYR A 265 -27.40 -6.86 -0.57
N GLY A 266 -28.64 -6.54 -0.93
CA GLY A 266 -28.96 -5.97 -2.24
C GLY A 266 -28.90 -6.95 -3.41
N SER A 267 -28.91 -8.27 -3.16
CA SER A 267 -29.01 -9.26 -4.24
C SER A 267 -30.30 -9.12 -5.03
N THR A 268 -30.24 -8.38 -6.13
CA THR A 268 -31.33 -8.18 -7.09
C THR A 268 -30.88 -8.59 -8.48
N ILE A 269 -31.77 -9.31 -9.17
CA ILE A 269 -31.69 -9.52 -10.61
C ILE A 269 -32.45 -8.36 -11.26
N LEU A 270 -31.79 -7.64 -12.16
CA LEU A 270 -32.36 -6.52 -12.89
C LEU A 270 -32.39 -6.86 -14.37
N ASP A 271 -33.60 -6.88 -14.93
CA ASP A 271 -33.81 -7.18 -16.35
C ASP A 271 -33.60 -5.91 -17.20
N ILE A 272 -32.59 -5.94 -18.05
CA ILE A 272 -32.25 -4.90 -19.02
C ILE A 272 -33.01 -5.21 -20.31
N HIS A 273 -33.94 -4.33 -20.68
CA HIS A 273 -34.86 -4.57 -21.80
C HIS A 273 -34.32 -4.09 -23.16
N ASN A 274 -33.15 -3.44 -23.17
CA ASN A 274 -32.49 -2.93 -24.37
C ASN A 274 -31.02 -3.37 -24.40
N ASP A 275 -30.56 -3.92 -25.53
CA ASP A 275 -29.16 -4.30 -25.78
C ASP A 275 -28.23 -3.09 -26.06
N ASP A 276 -28.56 -1.90 -25.54
CA ASP A 276 -27.70 -0.72 -25.67
C ASP A 276 -26.81 -0.59 -24.42
N ASP A 277 -25.49 -0.64 -24.61
CA ASP A 277 -24.47 -0.42 -23.57
C ASP A 277 -24.70 0.90 -22.81
N ARG A 278 -25.28 1.91 -23.47
CA ARG A 278 -25.66 3.18 -22.81
C ARG A 278 -26.70 2.97 -21.72
N HIS A 279 -27.70 2.16 -21.98
CA HIS A 279 -28.77 1.90 -21.03
C HIS A 279 -28.26 1.07 -19.84
N MET A 280 -27.38 0.11 -20.09
CA MET A 280 -26.70 -0.63 -19.03
C MET A 280 -25.88 0.30 -18.12
N ASN A 281 -25.09 1.20 -18.72
CA ASN A 281 -24.30 2.18 -17.98
C ASN A 281 -25.18 3.14 -17.15
N GLU A 282 -26.32 3.57 -17.69
CA GLU A 282 -27.32 4.37 -16.96
C GLU A 282 -27.86 3.62 -15.72
N ILE A 283 -28.23 2.34 -15.87
CA ILE A 283 -28.70 1.50 -14.76
C ILE A 283 -27.60 1.33 -13.71
N ILE A 284 -26.37 1.05 -14.12
CA ILE A 284 -25.24 0.93 -13.20
C ILE A 284 -25.03 2.25 -12.44
N ALA A 285 -25.06 3.39 -13.14
CA ALA A 285 -24.94 4.70 -12.51
C ALA A 285 -26.10 4.95 -11.52
N GLU A 286 -27.34 4.57 -11.85
CA GLU A 286 -28.48 4.68 -10.95
C GLU A 286 -28.29 3.85 -9.67
N ILE A 287 -27.84 2.59 -9.79
CA ILE A 287 -27.53 1.71 -8.64
C ILE A 287 -26.46 2.34 -7.75
N LEU A 288 -25.32 2.71 -8.35
CA LEU A 288 -24.18 3.25 -7.62
C LEU A 288 -24.51 4.59 -6.94
N ASN A 289 -25.48 5.34 -7.45
CA ASN A 289 -25.92 6.62 -6.90
C ASN A 289 -27.08 6.51 -5.89
N GLN A 290 -27.54 5.30 -5.55
CA GLN A 290 -28.58 5.12 -4.54
C GLN A 290 -28.12 5.63 -3.16
N ALA A 291 -28.93 6.51 -2.57
CA ALA A 291 -28.64 7.15 -1.29
C ALA A 291 -28.59 6.17 -0.11
N ASP A 292 -29.15 4.98 -0.29
CA ASP A 292 -29.20 3.85 0.63
C ASP A 292 -28.50 2.63 0.05
N LEU A 293 -27.53 2.78 -0.87
CA LEU A 293 -26.71 1.66 -1.35
C LEU A 293 -26.02 0.94 -0.19
N PHE A 294 -25.47 1.70 0.76
CA PHE A 294 -24.86 1.19 1.99
C PHE A 294 -25.56 1.75 3.24
N ASP A 295 -25.45 1.01 4.35
CA ASP A 295 -25.78 1.51 5.68
C ASP A 295 -24.75 0.93 6.65
N LEU A 296 -23.67 1.71 6.84
CA LEU A 296 -22.53 1.30 7.66
C LEU A 296 -22.97 1.03 9.10
N SER A 297 -23.94 1.76 9.63
CA SER A 297 -24.43 1.57 11.00
C SER A 297 -25.11 0.22 11.23
N LYS A 298 -25.55 -0.44 10.16
CA LYS A 298 -26.15 -1.78 10.17
C LYS A 298 -25.26 -2.86 9.59
N GLY A 299 -24.01 -2.55 9.24
CA GLY A 299 -23.07 -3.51 8.64
C GLY A 299 -23.41 -3.90 7.20
N ARG A 300 -24.23 -3.11 6.50
CA ARG A 300 -24.48 -3.27 5.06
C ARG A 300 -23.40 -2.51 4.30
N VAL A 301 -22.30 -3.21 4.01
CA VAL A 301 -21.05 -2.65 3.47
C VAL A 301 -20.65 -3.22 2.10
N ILE A 302 -21.39 -4.23 1.63
CA ILE A 302 -21.20 -4.89 0.35
C ILE A 302 -22.57 -5.16 -0.29
N CYS A 303 -22.67 -4.94 -1.59
CA CYS A 303 -23.84 -5.23 -2.41
C CYS A 303 -23.44 -6.01 -3.66
N PHE A 304 -24.33 -6.86 -4.14
CA PHE A 304 -24.12 -7.66 -5.34
C PHE A 304 -25.38 -7.63 -6.21
N HIS A 305 -25.25 -7.27 -7.48
CA HIS A 305 -26.36 -7.21 -8.43
C HIS A 305 -26.04 -8.07 -9.65
N ILE A 306 -27.07 -8.72 -10.18
CA ILE A 306 -27.03 -9.43 -11.46
C ILE A 306 -27.82 -8.59 -12.45
N LEU A 307 -27.18 -8.21 -13.54
CA LEU A 307 -27.80 -7.46 -14.63
C LEU A 307 -28.03 -8.44 -15.79
N ARG A 308 -29.29 -8.78 -16.05
CA ARG A 308 -29.68 -9.77 -17.07
C ARG A 308 -30.19 -9.09 -18.32
N HIS A 309 -29.66 -9.44 -19.48
CA HIS A 309 -30.18 -8.92 -20.75
C HIS A 309 -31.41 -9.72 -21.19
N TYR A 310 -32.54 -9.04 -21.36
CA TYR A 310 -33.80 -9.68 -21.78
C TYR A 310 -33.89 -9.76 -23.31
N HIS A 311 -33.72 -10.96 -23.87
CA HIS A 311 -33.93 -11.21 -25.30
C HIS A 311 -35.42 -11.50 -25.60
N GLN A 312 -36.05 -10.69 -26.45
CA GLN A 312 -37.45 -10.87 -26.88
C GLN A 312 -37.68 -12.01 -27.91
N SER A 313 -36.70 -12.87 -28.17
CA SER A 313 -36.81 -13.91 -29.20
C SER A 313 -37.36 -15.25 -28.68
N HIS A 314 -38.68 -15.35 -28.76
CA HIS A 314 -39.50 -16.55 -28.99
C HIS A 314 -39.40 -17.81 -28.10
N ASP A 315 -40.62 -18.25 -27.77
CA ASP A 315 -41.06 -19.56 -27.30
C ASP A 315 -40.83 -19.91 -25.83
N SER A 316 -41.96 -19.94 -25.14
CA SER A 316 -42.27 -20.66 -23.91
C SER A 316 -41.64 -22.06 -23.85
N ILE A 317 -40.37 -22.14 -23.46
CA ILE A 317 -39.68 -23.38 -23.12
C ILE A 317 -38.90 -23.16 -21.81
N SER A 318 -39.49 -23.72 -20.75
CA SER A 318 -38.92 -24.11 -19.44
C SER A 318 -38.21 -23.07 -18.57
N CYS A 319 -38.79 -22.84 -17.39
CA CYS A 319 -38.23 -22.18 -16.19
C CYS A 319 -36.98 -22.87 -15.58
N GLU A 320 -36.23 -23.68 -16.35
CA GLU A 320 -35.03 -24.41 -15.86
C GLU A 320 -33.72 -23.63 -16.10
N ASN A 321 -33.71 -22.65 -17.01
CA ASN A 321 -32.52 -21.84 -17.33
C ASN A 321 -32.39 -20.54 -16.50
N ASP A 322 -33.31 -20.26 -15.58
CA ASP A 322 -33.30 -19.00 -14.80
C ASP A 322 -32.11 -18.91 -13.81
N ASP A 323 -31.49 -20.02 -13.44
CA ASP A 323 -30.32 -20.06 -12.55
C ASP A 323 -28.99 -19.84 -13.27
N LEU A 324 -28.96 -19.76 -14.61
CA LEU A 324 -27.71 -19.63 -15.36
C LEU A 324 -27.48 -18.20 -15.84
N LEU A 325 -26.26 -17.72 -15.65
CA LEU A 325 -25.74 -16.50 -16.28
C LEU A 325 -25.05 -16.87 -17.60
N THR A 326 -25.17 -15.97 -18.56
CA THR A 326 -24.61 -16.05 -19.92
C THR A 326 -23.65 -14.90 -20.19
N GLU A 327 -23.00 -14.90 -21.35
CA GLU A 327 -22.07 -13.87 -21.80
C GLU A 327 -22.65 -12.46 -21.98
N ASN A 328 -23.98 -12.35 -22.01
CA ASN A 328 -24.68 -11.07 -22.07
C ASN A 328 -25.02 -10.54 -20.66
N ASP A 329 -24.93 -11.39 -19.64
CA ASP A 329 -25.24 -11.00 -18.27
C ASP A 329 -24.01 -10.42 -17.57
N HIS A 330 -24.24 -9.50 -16.65
CA HIS A 330 -23.20 -8.85 -15.88
C HIS A 330 -23.38 -9.05 -14.38
N ILE A 331 -22.25 -9.08 -13.68
CA ILE A 331 -22.15 -9.14 -12.23
C ILE A 331 -21.56 -7.82 -11.74
N LEU A 332 -22.33 -7.06 -10.96
CA LEU A 332 -21.87 -5.83 -10.31
C LEU A 332 -21.71 -6.08 -8.81
N ILE A 333 -20.47 -5.96 -8.32
CA ILE A 333 -20.15 -6.04 -6.90
C ILE A 333 -19.78 -4.64 -6.44
N SER A 334 -20.46 -4.12 -5.43
CA SER A 334 -20.19 -2.80 -4.86
C SER A 334 -19.76 -2.96 -3.42
N ILE A 335 -18.61 -2.42 -3.03
CA ILE A 335 -18.08 -2.53 -1.66
C ILE A 335 -17.71 -1.15 -1.14
N HIS A 336 -18.05 -0.86 0.11
CA HIS A 336 -17.66 0.40 0.74
C HIS A 336 -16.16 0.44 1.06
N HIS A 337 -15.47 1.51 0.67
CA HIS A 337 -14.02 1.67 0.78
C HIS A 337 -13.52 1.65 2.23
N ALA A 338 -14.37 1.98 3.21
CA ALA A 338 -14.04 1.81 4.63
C ALA A 338 -13.77 0.33 5.02
N MET A 339 -14.24 -0.63 4.24
CA MET A 339 -14.06 -2.07 4.50
C MET A 339 -13.06 -2.74 3.56
N PHE A 340 -12.57 -2.01 2.55
CA PHE A 340 -11.98 -2.62 1.38
C PHE A 340 -10.98 -1.69 0.70
N ASP A 341 -9.82 -2.21 0.32
CA ASP A 341 -8.80 -1.50 -0.45
C ASP A 341 -8.44 -2.25 -1.74
N GLY A 342 -7.53 -1.70 -2.54
CA GLY A 342 -7.14 -2.31 -3.82
C GLY A 342 -6.56 -3.73 -3.68
N ALA A 343 -5.79 -4.00 -2.62
CA ALA A 343 -5.24 -5.33 -2.38
C ALA A 343 -6.31 -6.35 -1.96
N SER A 344 -7.35 -5.89 -1.26
CA SER A 344 -8.49 -6.72 -0.83
C SER A 344 -9.25 -7.34 -2.00
N ALA A 345 -9.27 -6.68 -3.17
CA ALA A 345 -9.91 -7.20 -4.38
C ALA A 345 -9.40 -8.59 -4.75
N SER A 346 -8.08 -8.78 -4.78
CA SER A 346 -7.45 -10.05 -5.13
C SER A 346 -7.80 -11.17 -4.13
N VAL A 347 -7.81 -10.85 -2.84
CA VAL A 347 -8.16 -11.79 -1.75
C VAL A 347 -9.61 -12.21 -1.86
N PHE A 348 -10.51 -11.25 -2.09
CA PHE A 348 -11.95 -11.47 -2.23
C PHE A 348 -12.27 -12.38 -3.42
N LEU A 349 -11.76 -12.04 -4.61
CA LEU A 349 -12.04 -12.78 -5.85
C LEU A 349 -11.47 -14.20 -5.82
N ARG A 350 -10.27 -14.37 -5.24
CA ARG A 350 -9.68 -15.70 -5.01
C ARG A 350 -10.58 -16.54 -4.11
N ASP A 351 -10.99 -16.01 -2.96
CA ASP A 351 -11.81 -16.76 -2.00
C ASP A 351 -13.21 -17.06 -2.58
N LEU A 352 -13.79 -16.14 -3.36
CA LEU A 352 -15.03 -16.36 -4.10
C LEU A 352 -14.90 -17.52 -5.11
N SER A 353 -13.82 -17.52 -5.90
CA SER A 353 -13.50 -18.58 -6.85
C SER A 353 -13.36 -19.95 -6.16
N LEU A 354 -12.65 -20.01 -5.03
CA LEU A 354 -12.43 -21.23 -4.26
C LEU A 354 -13.74 -21.84 -3.74
N VAL A 355 -14.64 -21.03 -3.18
CA VAL A 355 -15.95 -21.53 -2.70
C VAL A 355 -16.81 -21.98 -3.86
N TYR A 356 -16.84 -21.18 -4.93
CA TYR A 356 -17.65 -21.52 -6.08
C TYR A 356 -17.23 -22.89 -6.62
N GLN A 357 -15.93 -23.15 -6.78
CA GLN A 357 -15.39 -24.42 -7.28
C GLN A 357 -15.65 -25.61 -6.36
N SER A 358 -15.33 -25.46 -5.06
CA SER A 358 -15.46 -26.56 -4.09
C SER A 358 -16.90 -26.86 -3.69
N HIS A 359 -17.81 -25.88 -3.78
CA HIS A 359 -19.14 -25.86 -3.17
C HIS A 359 -19.14 -25.92 -1.64
N ASP A 360 -17.98 -26.03 -1.01
CA ASP A 360 -17.83 -26.05 0.43
C ASP A 360 -17.69 -24.62 0.96
N SER A 361 -18.34 -24.35 2.09
CA SER A 361 -18.11 -23.08 2.79
C SER A 361 -16.66 -23.01 3.30
N LEU A 362 -16.06 -21.82 3.23
CA LEU A 362 -14.73 -21.59 3.79
C LEU A 362 -14.72 -21.84 5.30
N SER A 363 -13.69 -22.57 5.75
CA SER A 363 -13.49 -22.82 7.17
C SER A 363 -13.18 -21.51 7.92
N MET A 364 -13.91 -21.25 9.00
CA MET A 364 -13.56 -20.21 9.96
C MET A 364 -12.52 -20.74 10.94
N ASP A 365 -11.25 -20.46 10.69
CA ASP A 365 -10.22 -20.69 11.70
C ASP A 365 -10.37 -19.64 12.81
N LYS A 366 -10.85 -20.08 13.98
CA LYS A 366 -11.01 -19.21 15.15
C LYS A 366 -9.70 -18.60 15.65
N ASN A 367 -8.55 -19.14 15.23
CA ASN A 367 -7.22 -18.63 15.59
C ASN A 367 -6.62 -17.68 14.55
N ALA A 368 -7.25 -17.53 13.37
CA ALA A 368 -6.75 -16.62 12.36
C ALA A 368 -6.91 -15.16 12.80
N LEU A 369 -5.89 -14.35 12.56
CA LEU A 369 -5.94 -12.90 12.75
C LEU A 369 -7.00 -12.32 11.80
N ASN A 370 -7.89 -11.49 12.31
CA ASN A 370 -8.87 -10.76 11.51
C ASN A 370 -8.63 -9.24 11.57
N TYR A 371 -9.37 -8.50 10.76
CA TYR A 371 -9.20 -7.05 10.66
C TYR A 371 -9.44 -6.30 11.98
N ILE A 372 -10.37 -6.79 12.79
CA ILE A 372 -10.67 -6.24 14.12
C ILE A 372 -9.50 -6.45 15.09
N ASP A 373 -8.78 -7.56 14.95
CA ASP A 373 -7.59 -7.78 15.77
C ASP A 373 -6.48 -6.81 15.36
N TYR A 374 -6.36 -6.54 14.04
CA TYR A 374 -5.46 -5.51 13.52
C TYR A 374 -5.79 -4.12 14.06
N SER A 375 -7.06 -3.69 14.04
CA SER A 375 -7.44 -2.36 14.51
C SER A 375 -7.14 -2.17 16.00
N VAL A 376 -7.44 -3.18 16.83
CA VAL A 376 -7.09 -3.14 18.26
C VAL A 376 -5.57 -3.05 18.45
N HIS A 377 -4.79 -3.85 17.71
CA HIS A 377 -3.33 -3.83 17.74
C HIS A 377 -2.77 -2.45 17.39
N GLU A 378 -3.32 -1.83 16.36
CA GLU A 378 -2.89 -0.52 15.85
C GLU A 378 -2.96 0.56 16.94
N HIS A 379 -4.00 0.55 17.80
CA HIS A 379 -4.18 1.51 18.90
C HIS A 379 -3.27 1.28 20.11
N ILE A 380 -2.73 0.08 20.30
CA ILE A 380 -1.87 -0.26 21.45
C ILE A 380 -0.39 -0.37 21.10
N MET A 381 -0.04 -0.21 19.82
CA MET A 381 1.34 -0.30 19.36
C MET A 381 2.16 0.88 19.91
N ASP A 382 3.36 0.60 20.42
CA ASP A 382 4.31 1.66 20.73
C ASP A 382 4.79 2.31 19.44
N MET A 383 4.52 3.60 19.31
CA MET A 383 4.83 4.40 18.14
C MET A 383 5.89 5.47 18.41
N SER A 384 6.59 5.43 19.56
CA SER A 384 7.48 6.52 19.99
C SER A 384 8.57 6.84 18.97
N LEU A 385 9.21 5.81 18.39
CA LEU A 385 10.23 5.99 17.34
C LEU A 385 9.64 6.63 16.07
N SER A 386 8.44 6.23 15.67
CA SER A 386 7.77 6.80 14.50
C SER A 386 7.31 8.22 14.75
N HIS A 387 6.85 8.54 15.96
CA HIS A 387 6.54 9.89 16.38
C HIS A 387 7.76 10.81 16.27
N GLU A 388 8.91 10.41 16.82
CA GLU A 388 10.16 11.17 16.71
C GLU A 388 10.61 11.37 15.27
N PHE A 389 10.51 10.32 14.44
CA PHE A 389 10.80 10.40 13.01
C PHE A 389 9.91 11.42 12.31
N TRP A 390 8.59 11.34 12.49
CA TRP A 390 7.64 12.24 11.80
C TRP A 390 7.76 13.68 12.26
N HIS A 391 8.04 13.90 13.55
CA HIS A 391 8.36 15.22 14.07
C HIS A 391 9.60 15.80 13.36
N SER A 392 10.70 15.04 13.26
CA SER A 392 11.92 15.49 12.57
C SER A 392 11.72 15.67 11.06
N GLN A 393 10.99 14.76 10.41
CA GLN A 393 10.79 14.77 8.96
C GLN A 393 9.98 15.99 8.48
N LEU A 394 9.09 16.53 9.31
CA LEU A 394 8.28 17.71 9.02
C LEU A 394 8.79 18.99 9.68
N GLU A 395 9.86 18.90 10.48
CA GLU A 395 10.41 20.03 11.24
C GLU A 395 10.82 21.19 10.31
N GLY A 396 10.29 22.39 10.58
CA GLY A 396 10.58 23.59 9.81
C GLY A 396 9.82 23.69 8.47
N TYR A 397 9.02 22.69 8.09
CA TYR A 397 8.10 22.84 6.96
C TYR A 397 6.95 23.75 7.36
N ASN A 398 6.61 24.71 6.51
CA ASN A 398 5.38 25.46 6.70
C ASN A 398 4.19 24.64 6.18
N LEU A 399 3.59 23.84 7.07
CA LEU A 399 2.41 23.01 6.79
C LEU A 399 1.16 23.82 6.41
N GLU A 400 1.16 25.14 6.66
CA GLU A 400 0.13 26.10 6.25
C GLU A 400 0.44 26.80 4.92
N CYS A 401 1.52 26.42 4.21
CA CYS A 401 1.83 26.92 2.88
C CYS A 401 1.48 25.87 1.81
N SER A 402 0.58 26.23 0.89
CA SER A 402 0.28 25.39 -0.28
C SER A 402 1.40 25.49 -1.32
N LEU A 403 1.52 24.45 -2.15
CA LEU A 403 2.32 24.54 -3.36
C LEU A 403 1.78 25.65 -4.25
N SER A 404 2.67 26.46 -4.82
CA SER A 404 2.28 27.57 -5.71
C SER A 404 1.87 27.07 -7.10
N LEU A 405 0.82 26.25 -7.15
CA LEU A 405 0.27 25.67 -8.38
C LEU A 405 -0.46 26.73 -9.21
N PRO A 406 -0.41 26.64 -10.56
CA PRO A 406 -1.10 27.58 -11.45
C PRO A 406 -2.59 27.26 -11.54
N VAL A 407 -3.34 27.56 -10.49
CA VAL A 407 -4.80 27.41 -10.44
C VAL A 407 -5.50 28.51 -11.25
N ASP A 408 -6.59 28.17 -11.92
CA ASP A 408 -7.40 29.12 -12.70
C ASP A 408 -8.40 29.88 -11.81
N ARG A 409 -8.77 29.29 -10.67
CA ARG A 409 -9.83 29.77 -9.78
C ARG A 409 -9.41 29.67 -8.32
N GLN A 410 -9.85 30.63 -7.52
CA GLN A 410 -9.76 30.52 -6.07
C GLN A 410 -10.88 29.63 -5.54
N ARG A 411 -10.55 28.76 -4.59
CA ARG A 411 -11.52 27.89 -3.93
C ARG A 411 -12.54 28.72 -3.15
N SER A 412 -13.83 28.53 -3.43
CA SER A 412 -14.93 29.23 -2.77
C SER A 412 -15.22 28.68 -1.36
N SER A 413 -15.10 27.37 -1.15
CA SER A 413 -15.16 26.72 0.16
C SER A 413 -14.35 25.42 0.19
N THR A 414 -13.71 25.13 1.31
CA THR A 414 -12.94 23.88 1.53
C THR A 414 -13.84 22.70 1.90
N ASP A 415 -14.98 22.98 2.52
CA ASP A 415 -15.88 21.97 3.07
C ASP A 415 -16.92 21.46 2.05
N GLN A 416 -17.11 22.15 0.92
CA GLN A 416 -18.02 21.72 -0.16
C GLN A 416 -17.26 21.64 -1.49
N ARG A 417 -16.63 20.50 -1.73
CA ARG A 417 -15.98 20.17 -3.01
C ARG A 417 -17.01 19.61 -3.98
N SER A 418 -16.95 19.99 -5.26
CA SER A 418 -17.82 19.34 -6.27
C SER A 418 -17.47 17.86 -6.45
N GLY A 419 -16.20 17.52 -6.24
CA GLY A 419 -15.61 16.22 -6.51
C GLY A 419 -15.37 15.97 -8.00
N VAL A 420 -15.76 16.88 -8.90
CA VAL A 420 -15.61 16.64 -10.34
C VAL A 420 -14.16 16.86 -10.77
N ALA A 421 -13.59 15.91 -11.54
CA ALA A 421 -12.23 16.03 -12.04
C ALA A 421 -12.13 16.62 -13.45
N CYS A 422 -11.05 17.37 -13.69
CA CYS A 422 -10.47 17.61 -14.99
C CYS A 422 -9.28 16.68 -15.18
N ILE A 423 -9.24 15.98 -16.31
CA ILE A 423 -8.30 14.88 -16.56
C ILE A 423 -7.49 15.14 -17.81
N ALA A 424 -6.19 14.84 -17.74
CA ALA A 424 -5.33 14.71 -18.90
C ALA A 424 -4.47 13.45 -18.81
N GLU A 425 -4.59 12.60 -19.82
CA GLU A 425 -3.80 11.38 -19.96
C GLU A 425 -2.60 11.61 -20.88
N ILE A 426 -1.49 10.97 -20.53
CA ILE A 426 -0.26 10.92 -21.32
C ILE A 426 0.10 9.46 -21.50
N THR A 427 0.37 9.05 -22.73
CA THR A 427 0.89 7.71 -23.04
C THR A 427 2.27 7.85 -23.64
N PHE A 428 3.24 7.11 -23.11
CA PHE A 428 4.60 7.09 -23.63
C PHE A 428 4.79 5.93 -24.60
N ASP A 429 5.63 6.14 -25.60
CA ASP A 429 6.00 5.07 -26.52
C ASP A 429 6.85 3.99 -25.83
N ASN A 430 7.04 2.88 -26.55
CA ASN A 430 7.77 1.73 -26.04
C ASN A 430 9.28 2.00 -25.84
N GLU A 431 9.86 2.96 -26.55
CA GLU A 431 11.28 3.30 -26.44
C GLU A 431 11.53 4.06 -25.13
N ILE A 432 10.76 5.11 -24.89
CA ILE A 432 10.76 5.90 -23.65
C ILE A 432 10.43 5.02 -22.45
N CYS A 433 9.41 4.17 -22.55
CA CYS A 433 9.07 3.21 -21.50
C CYS A 433 10.26 2.29 -21.18
N THR A 434 10.97 1.80 -22.20
CA THR A 434 12.13 0.93 -22.00
C THR A 434 13.29 1.69 -21.35
N SER A 435 13.55 2.94 -21.74
CA SER A 435 14.53 3.81 -21.08
C SER A 435 14.21 4.05 -19.61
N PHE A 436 12.95 4.36 -19.28
CA PHE A 436 12.48 4.54 -17.91
C PHE A 436 12.72 3.29 -17.05
N LEU A 437 12.33 2.11 -17.54
CA LEU A 437 12.53 0.83 -16.84
C LEU A 437 14.02 0.50 -16.67
N ASN A 438 14.83 0.74 -17.70
CA ASN A 438 16.27 0.51 -17.66
C ASN A 438 16.97 1.42 -16.64
N TYR A 439 16.58 2.70 -16.59
CA TYR A 439 17.11 3.65 -15.61
C TYR A 439 16.78 3.21 -14.19
N ALA A 440 15.52 2.81 -13.92
CA ALA A 440 15.13 2.29 -12.61
C ALA A 440 15.97 1.06 -12.22
N SER A 441 16.14 0.12 -13.15
CA SER A 441 16.91 -1.11 -12.93
C SER A 441 18.39 -0.84 -12.66
N SER A 442 19.03 0.03 -13.46
CA SER A 442 20.46 0.34 -13.36
C SER A 442 20.82 1.09 -12.08
N HIS A 443 19.89 1.88 -11.53
CA HIS A 443 20.04 2.63 -10.28
C HIS A 443 19.44 1.90 -9.07
N HIS A 444 18.96 0.66 -9.23
CA HIS A 444 18.34 -0.14 -8.16
C HIS A 444 17.14 0.55 -7.48
N LEU A 445 16.30 1.21 -8.28
CA LEU A 445 15.10 1.93 -7.86
C LEU A 445 13.84 1.10 -8.10
N THR A 446 12.81 1.35 -7.30
CA THR A 446 11.44 0.99 -7.67
C THR A 446 10.90 1.99 -8.70
N LEU A 447 9.90 1.57 -9.49
CA LEU A 447 9.27 2.47 -10.45
C LEU A 447 8.55 3.65 -9.76
N PHE A 448 7.98 3.40 -8.57
CA PHE A 448 7.40 4.44 -7.72
C PHE A 448 8.44 5.51 -7.35
N GLN A 449 9.64 5.11 -6.88
CA GLN A 449 10.71 6.05 -6.49
C GLN A 449 11.14 6.91 -7.66
N LEU A 450 11.30 6.32 -8.85
CA LEU A 450 11.65 7.07 -10.05
C LEU A 450 10.54 8.02 -10.50
N GLY A 451 9.29 7.55 -10.55
CA GLY A 451 8.13 8.37 -10.89
C GLY A 451 7.96 9.55 -9.93
N LEU A 452 8.13 9.32 -8.62
CA LEU A 452 8.05 10.36 -7.60
C LEU A 452 9.17 11.39 -7.75
N SER A 453 10.40 10.95 -8.07
CA SER A 453 11.53 11.85 -8.32
C SER A 453 11.26 12.78 -9.51
N ILE A 454 10.72 12.23 -10.61
CA ILE A 454 10.32 13.00 -11.78
C ILE A 454 9.22 14.00 -11.41
N PHE A 455 8.25 13.58 -10.60
CA PHE A 455 7.17 14.46 -10.15
C PHE A 455 7.67 15.61 -9.28
N TYR A 456 8.66 15.40 -8.41
CA TYR A 456 9.29 16.49 -7.65
C TYR A 456 10.01 17.49 -8.55
N VAL A 457 10.79 17.00 -9.54
CA VAL A 457 11.44 17.89 -10.52
C VAL A 457 10.40 18.68 -11.32
N PHE A 458 9.30 18.03 -11.69
CA PHE A 458 8.18 18.67 -12.35
C PHE A 458 7.54 19.76 -11.48
N LEU A 459 7.21 19.45 -10.23
CA LEU A 459 6.60 20.39 -9.29
C LEU A 459 7.52 21.58 -9.01
N PHE A 460 8.83 21.33 -8.84
CA PHE A 460 9.83 22.39 -8.72
C PHE A 460 9.76 23.37 -9.90
N LYS A 461 9.65 22.86 -11.14
CA LYS A 461 9.51 23.70 -12.34
C LYS A 461 8.15 24.39 -12.42
N LEU A 462 7.07 23.67 -12.13
CA LEU A 462 5.69 24.17 -12.19
C LEU A 462 5.45 25.30 -11.19
N THR A 463 6.07 25.23 -10.02
CA THR A 463 5.96 26.20 -8.91
C THR A 463 7.01 27.30 -8.96
N HIS A 464 7.65 27.52 -10.12
CA HIS A 464 8.65 28.57 -10.33
C HIS A 464 9.89 28.47 -9.41
N GLY A 465 10.31 27.25 -9.09
CA GLY A 465 11.54 26.98 -8.34
C GLY A 465 11.34 26.86 -6.82
N GLN A 466 10.13 26.59 -6.34
CA GLN A 466 9.90 26.26 -4.93
C GLN A 466 10.69 24.99 -4.57
N ALA A 467 11.69 25.14 -3.70
CA ALA A 467 12.62 24.06 -3.34
C ALA A 467 12.07 23.11 -2.27
N ASP A 468 11.37 23.63 -1.26
CA ASP A 468 10.79 22.84 -0.17
C ASP A 468 9.36 22.43 -0.54
N LEU A 469 9.19 21.16 -0.91
CA LEU A 469 7.99 20.58 -1.47
C LEU A 469 7.47 19.47 -0.55
N CYS A 470 6.22 19.55 -0.13
CA CYS A 470 5.54 18.45 0.56
C CYS A 470 4.28 18.06 -0.20
N ILE A 471 4.17 16.79 -0.54
CA ILE A 471 3.00 16.20 -1.20
C ILE A 471 2.55 14.96 -0.42
N SER A 472 1.40 14.42 -0.80
CA SER A 472 0.92 13.14 -0.28
C SER A 472 1.23 11.99 -1.23
N SER A 473 1.45 10.80 -0.66
CA SER A 473 1.47 9.54 -1.38
C SER A 473 0.57 8.52 -0.70
N ILE A 474 0.25 7.45 -1.42
CA ILE A 474 -0.55 6.34 -0.91
C ILE A 474 0.37 5.13 -0.68
N ASN A 475 0.22 4.49 0.49
CA ASN A 475 0.87 3.23 0.81
C ASN A 475 -0.19 2.19 1.18
N ALA A 476 -0.11 0.99 0.62
CA ALA A 476 -0.97 -0.14 0.98
C ALA A 476 -0.91 -0.48 2.48
N ASN A 477 0.20 -0.17 3.14
CA ASN A 477 0.41 -0.33 4.59
C ASN A 477 0.20 -1.77 5.10
N ARG A 478 0.47 -2.75 4.23
CA ARG A 478 0.47 -4.19 4.55
C ARG A 478 1.89 -4.65 4.84
N TYR A 479 2.51 -4.02 5.84
CA TYR A 479 3.93 -4.18 6.19
C TYR A 479 4.25 -5.49 6.94
N ARG A 480 3.24 -6.33 7.23
CA ARG A 480 3.42 -7.67 7.81
C ARG A 480 2.79 -8.73 6.92
N SER A 481 3.38 -9.93 6.92
CA SER A 481 2.94 -11.07 6.10
C SER A 481 1.47 -11.44 6.32
N GLU A 482 0.96 -11.25 7.53
CA GLU A 482 -0.39 -11.69 7.89
C GLU A 482 -1.46 -10.74 7.36
N LEU A 483 -1.07 -9.50 7.08
CA LEU A 483 -1.97 -8.51 6.50
C LEU A 483 -2.17 -8.76 5.01
N VAL A 484 -1.24 -9.43 4.31
CA VAL A 484 -1.29 -9.60 2.84
C VAL A 484 -2.58 -10.28 2.37
N ASN A 485 -3.08 -11.27 3.12
CA ASN A 485 -4.25 -12.07 2.75
C ASN A 485 -5.53 -11.67 3.49
N MET A 486 -5.55 -10.49 4.12
CA MET A 486 -6.68 -9.99 4.89
C MET A 486 -7.53 -9.02 4.06
N ILE A 487 -8.85 -9.16 4.07
CA ILE A 487 -9.74 -8.12 3.52
C ILE A 487 -9.84 -6.99 4.54
N GLY A 488 -9.72 -5.74 4.08
CA GLY A 488 -9.83 -4.58 4.94
C GLY A 488 -9.28 -3.30 4.32
N MET A 489 -9.48 -2.18 5.01
CA MET A 489 -8.92 -0.88 4.62
C MET A 489 -7.62 -0.62 5.38
N PHE A 490 -6.47 -0.85 4.75
CA PHE A 490 -5.15 -0.62 5.38
C PHE A 490 -4.47 0.65 4.89
N VAL A 491 -4.90 1.13 3.72
CA VAL A 491 -4.23 2.18 2.96
C VAL A 491 -4.00 3.43 3.82
N SER A 492 -2.73 3.79 3.94
CA SER A 492 -2.25 4.99 4.62
C SER A 492 -1.93 6.08 3.59
N THR A 493 -2.16 7.33 3.99
CA THR A 493 -1.77 8.52 3.23
C THR A 493 -0.61 9.18 3.96
N LEU A 494 0.53 9.30 3.31
CA LEU A 494 1.78 9.72 3.94
C LEU A 494 2.26 11.05 3.36
N PRO A 495 2.68 12.02 4.20
CA PRO A 495 3.41 13.17 3.71
C PRO A 495 4.79 12.75 3.22
N HIS A 496 5.14 13.18 2.01
CA HIS A 496 6.48 13.14 1.47
C HIS A 496 6.98 14.57 1.32
N ARG A 497 7.89 14.97 2.21
CA ARG A 497 8.60 16.25 2.13
C ARG A 497 10.01 16.04 1.56
N VAL A 498 10.34 16.85 0.57
CA VAL A 498 11.65 16.88 -0.10
C VAL A 498 12.04 18.34 -0.31
N GLU A 499 13.23 18.70 0.16
CA GLU A 499 13.87 19.99 -0.13
C GLU A 499 14.92 19.78 -1.23
N LEU A 500 14.71 20.38 -2.39
CA LEU A 500 15.56 20.22 -3.58
C LEU A 500 16.61 21.34 -3.66
N ASP A 501 17.85 20.97 -3.95
CA ASP A 501 18.85 21.94 -4.41
C ASP A 501 18.67 22.18 -5.93
N PRO A 502 18.43 23.43 -6.38
CA PRO A 502 18.32 23.75 -7.80
C PRO A 502 19.55 23.36 -8.65
N HIS A 503 20.72 23.23 -8.03
CA HIS A 503 21.97 22.87 -8.69
C HIS A 503 22.17 21.37 -8.85
N TRP A 504 21.38 20.54 -8.17
CA TRP A 504 21.48 19.09 -8.29
C TRP A 504 21.20 18.60 -9.69
N SER A 505 21.92 17.55 -10.06
CA SER A 505 21.63 16.73 -11.21
C SER A 505 20.35 15.91 -11.00
N PHE A 506 19.80 15.34 -12.07
CA PHE A 506 18.64 14.45 -11.94
C PHE A 506 18.99 13.21 -11.09
N ASP A 507 20.19 12.66 -11.27
CA ASP A 507 20.66 11.49 -10.51
C ASP A 507 20.79 11.79 -9.00
N GLU A 508 21.22 13.00 -8.65
CA GLU A 508 21.29 13.45 -7.25
C GLU A 508 19.91 13.58 -6.62
N VAL A 509 18.94 14.16 -7.34
CA VAL A 509 17.54 14.23 -6.89
C VAL A 509 16.97 12.82 -6.67
N VAL A 510 17.16 11.92 -7.63
CA VAL A 510 16.65 10.55 -7.56
C VAL A 510 17.22 9.81 -6.33
N LYS A 511 18.53 9.95 -6.09
CA LYS A 511 19.16 9.34 -4.91
C LYS A 511 18.58 9.90 -3.61
N TYR A 512 18.41 11.22 -3.52
CA TYR A 512 17.84 11.86 -2.34
C TYR A 512 16.39 11.42 -2.08
N VAL A 513 15.56 11.39 -3.13
CA VAL A 513 14.16 10.93 -3.04
C VAL A 513 14.10 9.45 -2.67
N GLN A 514 15.01 8.61 -3.18
CA GLN A 514 15.10 7.19 -2.80
C GLN A 514 15.34 7.02 -1.29
N GLU A 515 16.34 7.73 -0.73
CA GLU A 515 16.68 7.68 0.70
C GLU A 515 15.50 8.16 1.57
N LYS A 516 14.82 9.25 1.16
CA LYS A 516 13.62 9.75 1.83
C LYS A 516 12.46 8.75 1.76
N CYS A 517 12.21 8.12 0.62
CA CYS A 517 11.19 7.10 0.47
C CYS A 517 11.40 5.92 1.42
N LEU A 518 12.62 5.41 1.50
CA LEU A 518 12.94 4.26 2.36
C LEU A 518 12.68 4.58 3.83
N SER A 519 13.13 5.76 4.28
CA SER A 519 12.92 6.21 5.66
C SER A 519 11.43 6.37 5.99
N ILE A 520 10.65 6.97 5.07
CA ILE A 520 9.19 7.11 5.24
C ILE A 520 8.48 5.74 5.29
N LEU A 521 8.92 4.77 4.48
CA LEU A 521 8.33 3.44 4.45
C LEU A 521 8.52 2.68 5.77
N GLU A 522 9.66 2.85 6.46
CA GLU A 522 9.90 2.23 7.77
C GLU A 522 8.91 2.73 8.84
N HIS A 523 8.43 3.97 8.69
CA HIS A 523 7.51 4.64 9.61
C HIS A 523 6.08 4.81 9.04
N SER A 524 5.73 4.10 7.97
CA SER A 524 4.44 4.23 7.28
C SER A 524 3.24 3.78 8.09
N HIS A 525 3.48 2.98 9.13
CA HIS A 525 2.48 2.45 10.03
C HIS A 525 2.00 3.51 11.05
N TYR A 526 2.67 4.66 11.13
CA TYR A 526 2.21 5.78 11.95
C TYR A 526 1.00 6.45 11.28
N PRO A 527 -0.14 6.56 11.97
CA PRO A 527 -1.36 7.09 11.37
C PRO A 527 -1.23 8.56 10.97
N LEU A 528 -1.80 8.94 9.83
CA LEU A 528 -1.87 10.34 9.39
C LEU A 528 -2.49 11.24 10.47
N GLN A 529 -3.50 10.77 11.20
CA GLN A 529 -4.15 11.52 12.28
C GLN A 529 -3.18 11.91 13.39
N HIS A 530 -2.24 11.03 13.72
CA HIS A 530 -1.21 11.35 14.70
C HIS A 530 -0.23 12.38 14.13
N ILE A 531 0.20 12.22 12.86
CA ILE A 531 1.04 13.22 12.17
C ILE A 531 0.37 14.60 12.22
N LEU A 532 -0.93 14.68 11.91
CA LEU A 532 -1.67 15.94 11.94
C LEU A 532 -1.80 16.51 13.36
N GLY A 533 -2.19 15.67 14.32
CA GLY A 533 -2.37 16.07 15.73
C GLY A 533 -1.09 16.57 16.38
N ASP A 534 0.03 15.87 16.16
CA ASP A 534 1.35 16.23 16.69
C ASP A 534 1.83 17.58 16.15
N ASN A 535 1.48 17.89 14.90
CA ASN A 535 1.79 19.15 14.25
C ASN A 535 0.71 20.24 14.47
N GLN A 536 -0.25 20.01 15.38
CA GLN A 536 -1.35 20.93 15.71
C GLN A 536 -2.22 21.31 14.49
N LEU A 537 -2.23 20.48 13.46
CA LEU A 537 -3.04 20.64 12.26
C LEU A 537 -4.45 20.10 12.52
N ASN A 538 -5.19 20.79 13.38
CA ASN A 538 -6.58 20.44 13.72
C ASN A 538 -7.61 21.02 12.73
N GLN A 539 -7.17 21.44 11.54
CA GLN A 539 -8.02 22.04 10.52
C GLN A 539 -8.66 20.93 9.65
N SER A 540 -9.88 21.17 9.14
CA SER A 540 -10.53 20.29 8.16
C SER A 540 -9.77 20.22 6.83
N HIS A 541 -8.81 21.13 6.63
CA HIS A 541 -8.04 21.29 5.42
C HIS A 541 -6.54 21.27 5.71
N VAL A 542 -5.83 20.32 5.12
CA VAL A 542 -4.37 20.16 5.27
C VAL A 542 -3.75 20.30 3.88
N LEU A 543 -2.91 21.32 3.69
CA LEU A 543 -2.50 21.76 2.35
C LEU A 543 -1.60 20.77 1.64
N PHE A 544 -0.70 20.06 2.34
CA PHE A 544 0.13 19.03 1.67
C PHE A 544 -0.69 17.82 1.18
N LEU A 545 -1.92 17.63 1.68
CA LEU A 545 -2.85 16.63 1.15
C LEU A 545 -3.53 17.10 -0.15
N GLU A 546 -3.37 18.36 -0.58
CA GLU A 546 -3.95 18.84 -1.84
C GLU A 546 -3.30 18.21 -3.06
N THR A 547 -2.00 17.94 -2.97
CA THR A 547 -1.20 17.36 -4.06
C THR A 547 -0.88 15.91 -3.76
N MET A 548 -1.14 15.02 -4.71
CA MET A 548 -0.99 13.58 -4.52
C MET A 548 -0.20 12.94 -5.67
N PHE A 549 0.63 11.97 -5.30
CA PHE A 549 1.33 11.10 -6.24
C PHE A 549 0.97 9.63 -5.98
N ASP A 550 0.73 8.89 -7.06
CA ASP A 550 0.55 7.44 -7.01
C ASP A 550 1.23 6.73 -8.18
N PHE A 551 1.54 5.46 -7.97
CA PHE A 551 2.11 4.58 -8.99
C PHE A 551 1.43 3.23 -8.95
N ILE A 552 0.69 2.91 -10.01
CA ILE A 552 -0.05 1.66 -10.16
C ILE A 552 0.71 0.75 -11.12
N THR A 553 0.97 -0.48 -10.69
CA THR A 553 1.42 -1.55 -11.59
C THR A 553 0.26 -2.49 -11.85
N VAL A 554 -0.17 -2.58 -13.11
CA VAL A 554 -1.18 -3.56 -13.53
C VAL A 554 -0.53 -4.94 -13.52
N SER A 555 -1.19 -5.90 -12.89
CA SER A 555 -0.76 -7.30 -12.92
C SER A 555 -1.89 -8.17 -13.46
N LYS A 556 -1.53 -9.32 -14.02
CA LYS A 556 -2.51 -10.24 -14.64
C LYS A 556 -3.48 -10.85 -13.64
N ASP A 557 -3.08 -10.93 -12.38
CA ASP A 557 -3.84 -11.59 -11.32
C ASP A 557 -4.79 -10.62 -10.59
N ILE A 558 -4.63 -9.31 -10.78
CA ILE A 558 -5.52 -8.30 -10.18
C ILE A 558 -6.80 -8.22 -11.00
N GLY A 559 -7.95 -8.42 -10.35
CA GLY A 559 -9.26 -8.35 -11.02
C GLY A 559 -9.61 -9.59 -11.85
N HIS A 560 -8.81 -10.66 -11.81
CA HIS A 560 -9.15 -11.91 -12.49
C HIS A 560 -10.15 -12.72 -11.65
N LEU A 561 -11.27 -13.10 -12.26
CA LEU A 561 -12.28 -13.96 -11.66
C LEU A 561 -12.54 -15.17 -12.56
N SER A 562 -12.30 -16.37 -12.03
CA SER A 562 -12.62 -17.63 -12.70
C SER A 562 -13.56 -18.46 -11.83
N LEU A 563 -14.65 -18.94 -12.41
CA LEU A 563 -15.67 -19.73 -11.74
C LEU A 563 -15.75 -21.11 -12.43
N ASN A 564 -15.07 -22.11 -11.86
CA ASN A 564 -14.69 -23.37 -12.54
C ASN A 564 -13.82 -23.11 -13.78
N ASP A 565 -14.24 -23.61 -14.94
CA ASP A 565 -13.59 -23.41 -16.24
C ASP A 565 -14.04 -22.12 -16.94
N THR A 566 -15.01 -21.40 -16.35
CA THR A 566 -15.55 -20.14 -16.89
C THR A 566 -14.70 -18.96 -16.43
N ASN A 567 -14.12 -18.21 -17.37
CA ASN A 567 -13.43 -16.95 -17.06
C ASN A 567 -14.41 -15.77 -17.13
N LEU A 568 -14.26 -14.83 -16.21
CA LEU A 568 -15.00 -13.59 -16.19
C LEU A 568 -14.03 -12.43 -16.41
N GLU A 569 -14.37 -11.59 -17.39
CA GLU A 569 -13.62 -10.39 -17.72
C GLU A 569 -14.14 -9.23 -16.88
N GLN A 570 -13.23 -8.47 -16.27
CA GLN A 570 -13.59 -7.23 -15.61
C GLN A 570 -13.87 -6.17 -16.68
N VAL A 571 -15.07 -5.58 -16.63
CA VAL A 571 -15.51 -4.56 -17.58
C VAL A 571 -15.20 -3.17 -17.01
N PRO A 572 -14.49 -2.29 -17.76
CA PRO A 572 -14.28 -0.91 -17.35
C PRO A 572 -15.61 -0.16 -17.28
N LEU A 573 -15.81 0.65 -16.24
CA LEU A 573 -16.99 1.51 -16.13
C LEU A 573 -16.77 2.81 -16.90
N GLU A 574 -17.49 3.01 -18.00
CA GLU A 574 -17.34 4.19 -18.87
C GLU A 574 -17.84 5.49 -18.20
N GLN A 575 -18.75 5.38 -17.23
CA GLN A 575 -19.46 6.52 -16.63
C GLN A 575 -19.19 6.72 -15.14
N ALA A 576 -18.25 6.00 -14.53
CA ALA A 576 -17.79 6.39 -13.20
C ALA A 576 -17.12 7.76 -13.37
N ALA A 577 -17.84 8.83 -13.01
CA ALA A 577 -17.29 10.18 -13.07
C ALA A 577 -15.96 10.15 -12.33
N GLU A 578 -14.86 10.36 -13.04
CA GLU A 578 -13.55 10.38 -12.40
C GLU A 578 -13.58 11.49 -11.36
N VAL A 579 -13.41 11.10 -10.10
CA VAL A 579 -13.62 11.99 -8.96
C VAL A 579 -12.28 12.54 -8.50
N ALA A 580 -12.21 13.85 -8.32
CA ALA A 580 -11.07 14.52 -7.72
C ALA A 580 -11.10 14.37 -6.18
N LYS A 581 -10.43 13.33 -5.66
CA LYS A 581 -10.20 13.16 -4.21
C LYS A 581 -9.24 14.22 -3.66
N PHE A 582 -8.30 14.63 -4.48
CA PHE A 582 -7.30 15.66 -4.20
C PHE A 582 -7.39 16.79 -5.23
N ASP A 583 -6.72 17.90 -4.96
CA ASP A 583 -6.78 19.09 -5.80
C ASP A 583 -5.97 18.91 -7.08
N PHE A 584 -4.81 18.26 -6.94
CA PHE A 584 -3.88 18.00 -8.02
C PHE A 584 -3.22 16.63 -7.82
N SER A 585 -3.57 15.64 -8.63
CA SER A 585 -3.00 14.28 -8.53
C SER A 585 -2.27 13.91 -9.81
N LEU A 586 -1.13 13.23 -9.68
CA LEU A 586 -0.47 12.54 -10.78
C LEU A 586 -0.37 11.05 -10.47
N THR A 587 -1.00 10.24 -11.30
CA THR A 587 -0.93 8.78 -11.21
C THR A 587 -0.13 8.22 -12.38
N PHE A 588 0.93 7.49 -12.09
CA PHE A 588 1.61 6.66 -13.07
C PHE A 588 0.93 5.30 -13.17
N VAL A 589 0.79 4.78 -14.39
CA VAL A 589 0.30 3.42 -14.64
C VAL A 589 1.32 2.67 -15.49
N TYR A 590 1.86 1.59 -14.93
CA TYR A 590 2.69 0.63 -15.66
C TYR A 590 1.88 -0.63 -15.95
N ASN A 591 1.59 -0.90 -17.23
CA ASN A 591 0.90 -2.09 -17.67
C ASN A 591 1.81 -2.98 -18.53
N PRO A 592 2.49 -3.97 -17.93
CA PRO A 592 3.37 -4.87 -18.67
C PRO A 592 2.63 -5.77 -19.67
N LEU A 593 1.30 -5.87 -19.58
CA LEU A 593 0.46 -6.70 -20.45
C LEU A 593 -0.02 -5.95 -21.70
N SER A 594 0.09 -4.61 -21.72
CA SER A 594 -0.29 -3.81 -22.88
C SER A 594 0.84 -3.78 -23.90
N GLU A 595 0.52 -3.85 -25.20
CA GLU A 595 1.51 -3.65 -26.26
C GLU A 595 1.75 -2.17 -26.58
N ASN A 596 0.71 -1.34 -26.43
CA ASN A 596 0.69 0.05 -26.90
C ASN A 596 0.58 1.10 -25.78
N LYS A 597 0.21 0.72 -24.56
CA LYS A 597 0.07 1.60 -23.39
C LYS A 597 0.82 1.00 -22.19
N ARG A 598 2.11 0.71 -22.37
CA ARG A 598 2.94 0.08 -21.32
C ARG A 598 3.21 1.02 -20.15
N LEU A 599 3.40 2.30 -20.44
CA LEU A 599 3.59 3.35 -19.44
C LEU A 599 2.71 4.54 -19.80
N SER A 600 1.85 4.95 -18.87
CA SER A 600 1.04 6.15 -18.98
C SER A 600 1.04 6.94 -17.69
N CYS A 601 0.64 8.19 -17.78
CA CYS A 601 0.40 9.08 -16.65
C CYS A 601 -0.98 9.70 -16.78
N CYS A 602 -1.66 9.93 -15.67
CA CYS A 602 -2.94 10.59 -15.63
C CYS A 602 -2.89 11.71 -14.59
N PHE A 603 -3.15 12.94 -15.03
CA PHE A 603 -3.42 14.06 -14.14
C PHE A 603 -4.90 14.07 -13.80
N ILE A 604 -5.23 14.02 -12.52
CA ILE A 604 -6.61 14.09 -12.00
C ILE A 604 -6.68 15.29 -11.07
N CYS A 605 -7.33 16.37 -11.53
CA CYS A 605 -7.33 17.65 -10.83
C CYS A 605 -8.76 18.13 -10.56
N SER A 606 -8.96 18.86 -9.48
CA SER A 606 -10.27 19.41 -9.10
C SER A 606 -10.75 20.46 -10.11
N GLN A 607 -11.91 20.25 -10.73
CA GLN A 607 -12.53 21.24 -11.64
C GLN A 607 -12.91 22.56 -10.92
N ASP A 608 -13.01 22.52 -9.59
CA ASP A 608 -13.22 23.72 -8.77
C ASP A 608 -12.04 24.71 -8.88
N LEU A 609 -10.85 24.22 -9.23
CA LEU A 609 -9.60 25.00 -9.28
C LEU A 609 -9.05 25.13 -10.69
N PHE A 610 -9.20 24.09 -11.51
CA PHE A 610 -8.55 24.00 -12.81
C PHE A 610 -9.56 23.87 -13.95
N GLU A 611 -9.21 24.46 -15.08
CA GLU A 611 -9.85 24.26 -16.37
C GLU A 611 -9.16 23.13 -17.14
N LYS A 612 -9.92 22.45 -18.01
CA LYS A 612 -9.41 21.34 -18.82
C LYS A 612 -8.25 21.78 -19.71
N SER A 613 -8.28 23.00 -20.26
CA SER A 613 -7.20 23.59 -21.05
C SER A 613 -5.91 23.70 -20.25
N THR A 614 -5.99 24.19 -19.01
CA THR A 614 -4.83 24.36 -18.12
C THR A 614 -4.20 23.02 -17.78
N ILE A 615 -4.99 22.02 -17.41
CA ILE A 615 -4.47 20.66 -17.14
C ILE A 615 -3.88 20.02 -18.40
N SER A 616 -4.45 20.28 -19.58
CA SER A 616 -3.91 19.78 -20.84
C SER A 616 -2.54 20.37 -21.15
N GLN A 617 -2.34 21.67 -20.90
CA GLN A 617 -1.03 22.33 -21.05
C GLN A 617 -0.02 21.83 -20.01
N ILE A 618 -0.43 21.67 -18.76
CA ILE A 618 0.39 21.08 -17.68
C ILE A 618 0.86 19.67 -18.08
N ALA A 619 -0.03 18.85 -18.62
CA ALA A 619 0.28 17.51 -19.10
C ALA A 619 1.28 17.52 -20.27
N GLN A 620 1.10 18.42 -21.25
CA GLN A 620 2.06 18.59 -22.35
C GLN A 620 3.45 18.98 -21.84
N ARG A 621 3.53 19.90 -20.87
CA ARG A 621 4.81 20.30 -20.26
C ARG A 621 5.46 19.17 -19.47
N PHE A 622 4.65 18.37 -18.75
CA PHE A 622 5.13 17.18 -18.07
C PHE A 622 5.70 16.17 -19.07
N GLN A 623 4.96 15.86 -20.13
CA GLN A 623 5.40 14.94 -21.19
C GLN A 623 6.72 15.41 -21.80
N TYR A 624 6.82 16.69 -22.17
CA TYR A 624 8.03 17.26 -22.75
C TYR A 624 9.24 17.19 -21.80
N MET A 625 9.04 17.43 -20.51
CA MET A 625 10.09 17.28 -19.50
C MET A 625 10.50 15.80 -19.34
N PHE A 626 9.53 14.89 -19.32
CA PHE A 626 9.77 13.45 -19.22
C PHE A 626 10.59 12.93 -20.41
N GLU A 627 10.22 13.35 -21.62
CA GLU A 627 10.94 13.00 -22.86
C GLU A 627 12.38 13.50 -22.85
N GLN A 628 12.64 14.72 -22.34
CA GLN A 628 14.01 15.23 -22.21
C GLN A 628 14.90 14.35 -21.32
N VAL A 629 14.33 13.65 -20.33
CA VAL A 629 15.08 12.77 -19.42
C VAL A 629 15.34 11.39 -20.05
N PHE A 630 14.41 10.85 -20.84
CA PHE A 630 14.46 9.44 -21.28
C PHE A 630 14.61 9.22 -22.79
N GLN A 631 14.53 10.27 -23.61
CA GLN A 631 14.67 10.15 -25.06
C GLN A 631 16.14 9.94 -25.46
N ILE A 632 16.42 8.85 -26.18
CA ILE A 632 17.74 8.54 -26.70
C ILE A 632 17.92 9.28 -28.03
N LYS A 633 18.59 10.44 -28.03
CA LYS A 633 18.98 11.09 -29.30
C LYS A 633 20.24 10.46 -29.87
N SER A 634 20.08 9.59 -30.86
CA SER A 634 21.14 9.08 -31.72
C SER A 634 21.62 10.15 -32.71
N SER A 635 22.33 11.17 -32.21
CA SER A 635 23.32 12.02 -32.92
C SER A 635 23.54 13.32 -32.15
N ASN A 636 24.80 13.75 -32.12
CA ASN A 636 25.30 14.96 -31.45
C ASN A 636 24.34 16.16 -31.52
N ILE A 637 23.64 16.44 -30.42
CA ILE A 637 23.51 17.74 -29.72
C ILE A 637 22.36 17.63 -28.69
N LEU A 638 22.75 17.87 -27.42
CA LEU A 638 21.96 17.92 -26.19
C LEU A 638 21.23 16.63 -25.80
N LEU A 639 22.02 15.63 -25.36
CA LEU A 639 21.68 14.95 -24.11
C LEU A 639 21.48 16.04 -23.06
N VAL A 640 20.33 16.08 -22.39
CA VAL A 640 20.37 16.49 -20.99
C VAL A 640 21.09 15.34 -20.32
N ASP A 641 22.41 15.48 -20.18
CA ASP A 641 23.20 14.62 -19.33
C ASP A 641 22.45 14.55 -17.99
N THR A 642 22.10 13.36 -17.49
CA THR A 642 21.43 13.25 -16.18
C THR A 642 22.32 13.83 -15.08
N SER A 643 23.61 14.04 -15.37
CA SER A 643 24.57 14.79 -14.56
C SER A 643 24.39 16.32 -14.57
N SER A 644 23.61 16.84 -15.52
CA SER A 644 23.35 18.26 -15.66
C SER A 644 22.23 18.72 -14.74
N SER A 645 22.38 19.94 -14.20
CA SER A 645 21.46 20.49 -13.20
C SER A 645 19.99 20.49 -13.69
N ILE A 646 19.07 20.15 -12.80
CA ILE A 646 17.61 20.16 -13.05
C ILE A 646 17.11 21.52 -13.56
N ASN A 647 17.83 22.62 -13.29
CA ASN A 647 17.52 23.94 -13.86
C ASN A 647 17.59 23.97 -15.39
N LYS A 648 18.38 23.10 -16.02
CA LYS A 648 18.52 23.06 -17.49
C LYS A 648 17.38 22.34 -18.22
N LEU A 649 16.57 21.56 -17.50
CA LEU A 649 15.36 20.95 -18.08
C LEU A 649 14.39 22.06 -18.50
N SER A 650 14.03 22.10 -19.78
CA SER A 650 13.10 23.10 -20.29
C SER A 650 11.68 22.73 -19.90
N PHE A 651 10.94 23.72 -19.39
CA PHE A 651 9.50 23.63 -19.11
C PHE A 651 8.65 24.38 -20.14
N ILE A 652 9.31 25.13 -21.04
CA ILE A 652 8.70 25.87 -22.14
C ILE A 652 8.60 24.91 -23.32
N LEU A 653 7.40 24.79 -23.89
CA LEU A 653 7.17 23.94 -25.05
C LEU A 653 7.89 24.50 -26.29
N PRO A 654 8.30 23.65 -27.25
CA PRO A 654 8.98 24.12 -28.47
C PRO A 654 8.20 25.20 -29.22
N GLU A 655 6.87 25.04 -29.35
CA GLU A 655 5.99 26.01 -30.01
C GLU A 655 5.98 27.38 -29.29
N GLU A 656 5.96 27.37 -27.94
CA GLU A 656 6.03 28.59 -27.13
C GLU A 656 7.40 29.27 -27.27
N ALA A 657 8.49 28.50 -27.38
CA ALA A 657 9.83 29.03 -27.59
C ALA A 657 9.96 29.71 -28.95
N GLU A 658 9.42 29.11 -30.02
CA GLU A 658 9.37 29.71 -31.36
C GLU A 658 8.55 31.01 -31.38
N GLU A 659 7.40 31.04 -30.70
CA GLU A 659 6.60 32.25 -30.56
C GLU A 659 7.34 33.35 -29.79
N MET A 660 8.00 33.00 -28.68
CA MET A 660 8.80 33.95 -27.90
C MET A 660 9.95 34.53 -28.72
N GLU A 661 10.66 33.70 -29.48
CA GLU A 661 11.71 34.16 -30.40
C GLU A 661 11.12 35.13 -31.43
N LEU A 662 10.00 34.81 -32.08
CA LEU A 662 9.33 35.68 -33.04
C LEU A 662 8.89 37.02 -32.42
N VAL A 663 8.44 37.03 -31.18
CA VAL A 663 8.07 38.26 -30.44
C VAL A 663 9.30 39.09 -30.12
N VAL A 664 10.40 38.46 -29.68
CA VAL A 664 11.68 39.13 -29.42
C VAL A 664 12.26 39.71 -30.72
N PHE A 665 12.25 38.96 -31.82
CA PHE A 665 12.69 39.44 -33.13
C PHE A 665 11.84 40.62 -33.62
N ARG A 666 10.51 40.58 -33.49
CA ARG A 666 9.64 41.73 -33.81
C ARG A 666 9.91 42.95 -32.93
N ARG A 667 10.19 42.76 -31.63
CA ARG A 667 10.58 43.86 -30.74
C ARG A 667 11.94 44.44 -31.13
N LEU A 668 12.91 43.61 -31.50
CA LEU A 668 14.22 44.07 -31.97
C LEU A 668 14.10 44.83 -33.29
N GLU A 669 13.29 44.36 -34.25
CA GLU A 669 12.99 45.09 -35.48
C GLU A 669 12.30 46.44 -35.21
N SER A 670 11.38 46.50 -34.24
CA SER A 670 10.76 47.76 -33.80
C SER A 670 11.80 48.72 -33.18
N ILE A 671 12.71 48.24 -32.32
CA ILE A 671 13.77 49.05 -31.71
C ILE A 671 14.76 49.58 -32.77
N VAL A 672 15.09 48.76 -33.77
CA VAL A 672 15.94 49.15 -34.91
C VAL A 672 15.23 50.17 -35.80
N ASN A 673 13.93 49.98 -36.07
CA ASN A 673 13.13 50.89 -36.88
C ASN A 673 12.81 52.22 -36.17
N GLU A 674 12.77 52.24 -34.84
CA GLU A 674 12.62 53.44 -34.01
C GLU A 674 13.93 54.22 -33.82
N GLY A 675 15.04 53.75 -34.40
CA GLY A 675 16.33 54.45 -34.42
C GLY A 675 17.02 54.51 -33.06
N MET A 676 16.76 53.55 -32.17
CA MET A 676 17.41 53.47 -30.86
C MET A 676 18.74 52.68 -30.84
N ILE A 677 19.24 52.24 -32.00
CA ILE A 677 20.56 51.63 -32.18
C ILE A 677 21.29 52.29 -33.35
#